data_AF-A0A924WV33-F1
#
_entry.id   AF-A0A924WV33-F1
#
_cell.length_a   1.000
_cell.length_b   1.000
_cell.length_c   1.000
_cell.angle_alpha   90.00
_cell.angle_beta   90.00
_cell.angle_gamma   90.00
#
_symmetry.space_group_name_H-M   'P 1'
#
loop_
_entity.id
_entity.type
_entity.pdbx_description
1 polymer ?
#
loop_
_entity_poly.entity_id
_entity_poly.type
_entity_poly.pdbx_seq_one_letter_code
_entity_poly.pdbx_strand_id
1 'polypeptide(L)'
;MQSLQRGGIVLSVIVALLSAQLVRADAAGAQNYVTEAKALVERQDYDGAKRKLELAEAELEGVDAAAKAPVQKLVDDLKKQMSDAQLAVDRQKYTRELERLVTKAEEAVGNMVVWPGAAAAITELFNNPQAKAALGDELTKAQAKFATFQKLHAKKASTEFAAELDAEMKKFEEEWTLNKAKITKPADDNEAGNAISNTGQAIRRLNDRLAQSPADDEKVKTTRARLAAVTEELTKFEAGLGAAKLAERLRSWADGYARDWEGWESENTAPTWDEYKGTGSASMDRFKAEKSSAAVSRLTSILEEVQKQDDFKEFGATAVVKAELDKIKAQRDAAYAKVLKNATTVVEGAEKATVDSRANDTYGRLKDGVRVSLGETPESAKLQARVEALAKKFADQTAGETKAAEELVAKLTAGADKAWPDMVGKFSTKDGFDPSSAKSGEYYRIKDGANRMGWDFKPESGGFEFAMKVGGQPVAGTYDSTVRSAIEEIQKKTNRTIEDRGWDFVVLYEGKQGKLQQFREGSVQTTGGEQVGTYRETQTVDAPIVKVVALHVGPLAVAQGQGAVKEDGAVAAPTGDSGVVGAASTGSGWLRRVLYLLVGLVAAFVCLVKARFAPLASVAQVGQVQASVGDQNLSYVGLACAALGAVWLLTSLIGLSFFGILLSLAITAAGLYAGLDVLLTRGLVKQEMAAKIKPLGVPIGLTCAALVLLSLFI
;
A
#
# COMPACT_ATOMS: atom_id res chain seq x y z
N MET A 1 58.63 62.53 0.62
CA MET A 1 59.71 63.14 1.44
C MET A 1 61.03 62.66 0.82
N GLN A 2 61.55 63.37 -0.19
CA GLN A 2 62.51 64.50 -0.07
C GLN A 2 63.85 64.04 0.53
N SER A 3 64.87 63.84 -0.31
CA SER A 3 66.08 64.71 -0.50
C SER A 3 67.16 64.40 0.54
N LEU A 4 68.46 64.21 0.28
CA LEU A 4 69.43 64.78 -0.66
C LEU A 4 70.46 63.66 -1.00
N GLN A 5 71.06 63.48 -2.19
CA GLN A 5 71.71 64.32 -3.20
C GLN A 5 73.14 64.83 -2.86
N ARG A 6 74.07 64.49 -3.78
CA ARG A 6 75.39 65.09 -4.12
C ARG A 6 76.60 64.55 -3.35
N GLY A 7 77.76 64.26 -3.96
CA GLY A 7 78.31 64.37 -5.32
C GLY A 7 79.74 63.78 -5.24
N GLY A 8 80.23 63.01 -6.22
CA GLY A 8 81.06 63.48 -7.35
C GLY A 8 82.46 63.91 -6.87
N ILE A 9 83.63 63.61 -7.47
CA ILE A 9 84.05 63.32 -8.84
C ILE A 9 85.60 63.45 -8.79
N VAL A 10 86.33 62.60 -9.53
CA VAL A 10 87.70 62.85 -10.09
C VAL A 10 88.91 62.92 -9.13
N LEU A 11 89.82 61.95 -9.24
CA LEU A 11 91.13 62.20 -9.88
C LEU A 11 91.78 60.89 -10.36
N SER A 12 91.92 60.81 -11.67
CA SER A 12 92.72 59.85 -12.43
C SER A 12 94.22 60.13 -12.31
N VAL A 13 95.01 59.05 -12.36
CA VAL A 13 96.31 58.97 -13.06
C VAL A 13 97.38 60.00 -12.66
N ILE A 14 98.22 59.64 -11.69
CA ILE A 14 99.67 59.94 -11.71
C ILE A 14 100.40 58.74 -11.04
N VAL A 15 101.47 58.28 -11.68
CA VAL A 15 102.51 57.34 -11.18
C VAL A 15 102.20 55.83 -11.28
N ALA A 16 102.09 55.35 -12.52
CA ALA A 16 102.97 54.25 -12.90
C ALA A 16 104.41 54.83 -12.99
N LEU A 17 105.39 54.10 -12.42
CA LEU A 17 106.82 54.42 -12.23
C LEU A 17 107.19 55.04 -10.87
N LEU A 18 107.26 54.18 -9.84
CA LEU A 18 108.32 54.19 -8.83
C LEU A 18 108.19 52.91 -7.97
N SER A 19 109.19 52.01 -8.08
CA SER A 19 109.52 50.91 -7.15
C SER A 19 108.38 49.96 -6.75
N ALA A 20 108.28 48.71 -7.22
CA ALA A 20 109.23 47.64 -6.91
C ALA A 20 109.95 47.82 -5.55
N GLN A 21 109.21 48.18 -4.49
CA GLN A 21 109.49 47.64 -3.17
C GLN A 21 108.77 46.29 -3.17
N LEU A 22 109.40 45.14 -3.43
CA LEU A 22 110.19 44.47 -2.40
C LEU A 22 109.87 45.08 -1.03
N VAL A 23 108.61 44.93 -0.59
CA VAL A 23 108.30 44.75 0.82
C VAL A 23 109.15 43.56 1.21
N ARG A 24 110.40 43.86 1.62
CA ARG A 24 111.26 42.87 2.23
C ARG A 24 110.46 42.45 3.44
N ALA A 25 110.01 41.21 3.43
CA ALA A 25 109.39 40.60 4.59
C ALA A 25 110.26 40.93 5.80
N ASP A 26 109.74 41.80 6.69
CA ASP A 26 110.53 42.47 7.71
C ASP A 26 110.13 41.94 9.08
N ALA A 27 110.96 41.03 9.60
CA ALA A 27 110.80 40.52 10.94
C ALA A 27 110.78 41.65 12.00
N ALA A 28 111.45 42.78 11.75
CA ALA A 28 111.41 43.93 12.66
C ALA A 28 110.06 44.66 12.62
N GLY A 29 109.45 44.82 11.44
CA GLY A 29 108.10 45.35 11.26
C GLY A 29 107.05 44.49 11.97
N ALA A 30 107.09 43.17 11.77
CA ALA A 30 106.22 42.24 12.48
C ALA A 30 106.39 42.33 14.02
N GLN A 31 107.63 42.47 14.50
CA GLN A 31 107.92 42.56 15.92
C GLN A 31 107.43 43.88 16.55
N ASN A 32 107.43 44.99 15.80
CA ASN A 32 106.80 46.23 16.24
C ASN A 32 105.29 46.06 16.41
N TYR A 33 104.60 45.41 15.45
CA TYR A 33 103.18 45.11 15.58
C TYR A 33 102.85 44.16 16.73
N VAL A 34 103.69 43.15 17.00
CA VAL A 34 103.56 42.28 18.19
C VAL A 34 103.70 43.07 19.49
N THR A 35 104.61 44.06 19.52
CA THR A 35 104.82 44.93 20.68
C THR A 35 103.63 45.86 20.92
N GLU A 36 103.09 46.44 19.85
CA GLU A 36 101.85 47.23 19.89
C GLU A 36 100.66 46.38 20.31
N ALA A 37 100.53 45.16 19.78
CA ALA A 37 99.51 44.21 20.18
C ALA A 37 99.60 43.90 21.68
N LYS A 38 100.79 43.63 22.20
CA LYS A 38 101.02 43.38 23.63
C LYS A 38 100.55 44.56 24.50
N ALA A 39 100.89 45.79 24.11
CA ALA A 39 100.44 46.99 24.83
C ALA A 39 98.90 47.14 24.81
N LEU A 40 98.24 46.72 23.73
CA LEU A 40 96.78 46.70 23.62
C LEU A 40 96.16 45.59 24.47
N VAL A 41 96.77 44.40 24.53
CA VAL A 41 96.38 43.32 25.46
C VAL A 41 96.46 43.77 26.92
N GLU A 42 97.52 44.48 27.31
CA GLU A 42 97.67 45.05 28.66
C GLU A 42 96.60 46.09 29.00
N ARG A 43 96.11 46.81 27.98
CA ARG A 43 94.99 47.78 28.10
C ARG A 43 93.60 47.14 27.94
N GLN A 44 93.53 45.82 27.77
CA GLN A 44 92.31 45.07 27.50
C GLN A 44 91.58 45.47 26.20
N ASP A 45 92.28 46.10 25.24
CA ASP A 45 91.76 46.37 23.89
C ASP A 45 92.07 45.18 22.96
N TYR A 46 91.31 44.10 23.12
CA TYR A 46 91.55 42.85 22.39
C TYR A 46 91.25 42.96 20.88
N ASP A 47 90.29 43.79 20.46
CA ASP A 47 90.02 44.03 19.04
C ASP A 47 91.13 44.84 18.37
N GLY A 48 91.68 45.83 19.09
CA GLY A 48 92.89 46.52 18.69
C GLY A 48 94.08 45.57 18.58
N ALA A 49 94.32 44.76 19.62
CA ALA A 49 95.40 43.79 19.65
C ALA A 49 95.30 42.76 18.52
N LYS A 50 94.09 42.23 18.24
CA LYS A 50 93.86 41.23 17.18
C LYS A 50 94.24 41.78 15.82
N ARG A 51 93.81 43.00 15.49
CA ARG A 51 94.16 43.68 14.24
C ARG A 51 95.67 43.87 14.10
N LYS A 52 96.38 44.16 15.20
CA LYS A 52 97.85 44.27 15.19
C LYS A 52 98.53 42.92 15.02
N LEU A 53 97.99 41.85 15.58
CA LEU A 53 98.50 40.49 15.35
C LEU A 53 98.26 40.02 13.91
N GLU A 54 97.12 40.34 13.30
CA GLU A 54 96.86 40.07 11.87
C GLU A 54 97.85 40.80 10.95
N LEU A 55 98.17 42.06 11.27
CA LEU A 55 99.24 42.80 10.57
C LEU A 55 100.61 42.19 10.78
N ALA A 56 100.93 41.76 12.01
CA ALA A 56 102.19 41.06 12.29
C ALA A 56 102.32 39.76 11.48
N GLU A 57 101.25 38.98 11.34
CA GLU A 57 101.25 37.75 10.53
C GLU A 57 101.44 38.01 9.04
N ALA A 58 100.82 39.08 8.52
CA ALA A 58 100.99 39.50 7.13
C ALA A 58 102.44 39.91 6.83
N GLU A 59 103.09 40.66 7.74
CA GLU A 59 104.52 41.02 7.60
C GLU A 59 105.47 39.82 7.74
N LEU A 60 105.03 38.73 8.39
CA LEU A 60 105.77 37.47 8.47
C LEU A 60 105.58 36.59 7.22
N GLU A 61 104.76 37.00 6.25
CA GLU A 61 104.60 36.29 4.98
C GLU A 61 105.82 36.55 4.08
N GLY A 62 106.57 35.49 3.74
CA GLY A 62 107.81 35.59 2.95
C GLY A 62 109.11 35.81 3.75
N VAL A 63 109.03 35.88 5.09
CA VAL A 63 110.23 35.86 5.97
C VAL A 63 110.79 34.43 6.04
N ASP A 64 112.12 34.31 6.03
CA ASP A 64 112.80 33.01 6.23
C ASP A 64 112.36 32.35 7.55
N ALA A 65 112.19 31.02 7.53
CA ALA A 65 111.64 30.25 8.64
C ALA A 65 112.41 30.45 9.96
N ALA A 66 113.74 30.63 9.91
CA ALA A 66 114.55 30.82 11.11
C ALA A 66 114.31 32.17 11.77
N ALA A 67 114.06 33.23 10.98
CA ALA A 67 113.73 34.57 11.47
C ALA A 67 112.25 34.71 11.85
N LYS A 68 111.35 33.97 11.19
CA LYS A 68 109.90 33.98 11.45
C LYS A 68 109.53 33.28 12.76
N ALA A 69 110.14 32.14 13.06
CA ALA A 69 109.78 31.31 14.21
C ALA A 69 109.66 32.06 15.55
N PRO A 70 110.62 32.91 15.97
CA PRO A 70 110.51 33.62 17.25
C PRO A 70 109.36 34.63 17.29
N VAL A 71 109.09 35.35 16.19
CA VAL A 71 108.01 36.33 16.12
C VAL A 71 106.65 35.65 16.01
N GLN A 72 106.54 34.57 15.24
CA GLN A 72 105.32 33.75 15.16
C GLN A 72 104.97 33.16 16.52
N LYS A 73 105.96 32.67 17.29
CA LYS A 73 105.72 32.20 18.66
C LYS A 73 105.13 33.30 19.55
N LEU A 74 105.61 34.54 19.44
CA LEU A 74 105.05 35.68 20.19
C LEU A 74 103.62 36.02 19.73
N VAL A 75 103.34 35.94 18.43
CA VAL A 75 101.97 36.09 17.90
C VAL A 75 101.06 35.01 18.47
N ASP A 76 101.48 33.75 18.44
CA ASP A 76 100.70 32.61 18.95
C ASP A 76 100.49 32.71 20.47
N ASP A 77 101.54 33.09 21.22
CA ASP A 77 101.48 33.32 22.66
C ASP A 77 100.53 34.48 23.01
N LEU A 78 100.54 35.59 22.26
CA LEU A 78 99.62 36.71 22.46
C LEU A 78 98.18 36.36 22.04
N LYS A 79 97.98 35.67 20.92
CA LYS A 79 96.65 35.16 20.53
C LYS A 79 96.09 34.24 21.60
N LYS A 80 96.93 33.38 22.17
CA LYS A 80 96.56 32.53 23.31
C LYS A 80 96.23 33.35 24.54
N GLN A 81 97.07 34.33 24.91
CA GLN A 81 96.82 35.21 26.06
C GLN A 81 95.51 35.99 25.92
N MET A 82 95.22 36.49 24.72
CA MET A 82 93.96 37.17 24.40
C MET A 82 92.76 36.23 24.47
N SER A 83 92.89 35.02 23.92
CA SER A 83 91.87 33.98 24.01
C SER A 83 91.60 33.60 25.47
N ASP A 84 92.63 33.41 26.28
CA ASP A 84 92.53 33.09 27.70
C ASP A 84 91.89 34.24 28.50
N ALA A 85 92.23 35.49 28.17
CA ALA A 85 91.66 36.67 28.81
C ALA A 85 90.19 36.90 28.42
N GLN A 86 89.84 36.69 27.14
CA GLN A 86 88.47 36.74 26.66
C GLN A 86 87.63 35.63 27.30
N LEU A 87 88.16 34.41 27.39
CA LEU A 87 87.54 33.29 28.10
C LEU A 87 87.30 33.62 29.58
N ALA A 88 88.21 34.33 30.25
CA ALA A 88 88.02 34.75 31.64
C ALA A 88 86.87 35.77 31.82
N VAL A 89 86.76 36.74 30.89
CA VAL A 89 85.65 37.72 30.87
C VAL A 89 84.32 37.04 30.57
N ASP A 90 84.30 36.20 29.54
CA ASP A 90 83.12 35.42 29.15
C ASP A 90 82.71 34.46 30.26
N ARG A 91 83.67 33.83 30.95
CA ARG A 91 83.38 32.99 32.12
C ARG A 91 82.66 33.80 33.20
N GLN A 92 83.14 34.98 33.58
CA GLN A 92 82.46 35.80 34.59
C GLN A 92 81.04 36.21 34.17
N LYS A 93 80.86 36.61 32.90
CA LYS A 93 79.56 36.97 32.33
C LYS A 93 78.60 35.78 32.38
N TYR A 94 79.03 34.64 31.85
CA TYR A 94 78.19 33.45 31.75
C TYR A 94 77.97 32.77 33.11
N THR A 95 78.87 32.87 34.08
CA THR A 95 78.62 32.39 35.45
C THR A 95 77.46 33.16 36.07
N ARG A 96 77.45 34.51 35.98
CA ARG A 96 76.34 35.34 36.48
C ARG A 96 75.02 35.04 35.77
N GLU A 97 75.07 34.85 34.45
CA GLU A 97 73.90 34.51 33.66
C GLU A 97 73.36 33.12 34.00
N LEU A 98 74.25 32.13 34.16
CA LEU A 98 73.92 30.77 34.55
C LEU A 98 73.27 30.74 35.94
N GLU A 99 73.86 31.41 36.94
CA GLU A 99 73.29 31.51 38.29
C GLU A 99 71.88 32.10 38.24
N ARG A 100 71.69 33.22 37.54
CA ARG A 100 70.39 33.86 37.38
C ARG A 100 69.36 32.93 36.74
N LEU A 101 69.72 32.21 35.68
CA LEU A 101 68.81 31.31 34.97
C LEU A 101 68.52 30.03 35.76
N VAL A 102 69.50 29.48 36.48
CA VAL A 102 69.32 28.36 37.40
C VAL A 102 68.36 28.74 38.52
N THR A 103 68.51 29.91 39.13
CA THR A 103 67.59 30.42 40.17
C THR A 103 66.18 30.60 39.61
N LYS A 104 66.03 31.23 38.42
CA LYS A 104 64.71 31.38 37.78
C LYS A 104 64.06 30.03 37.47
N ALA A 105 64.84 29.05 36.99
CA ALA A 105 64.33 27.70 36.75
C ALA A 105 63.91 27.03 38.05
N GLU A 106 64.68 27.18 39.14
CA GLU A 106 64.37 26.66 40.48
C GLU A 106 63.07 27.26 41.05
N GLU A 107 62.91 28.58 40.97
CA GLU A 107 61.70 29.30 41.40
C GLU A 107 60.47 28.91 40.58
N ALA A 108 60.65 28.60 39.29
CA ALA A 108 59.58 28.17 38.41
C ALA A 108 59.15 26.69 38.61
N VAL A 109 59.86 25.90 39.44
CA VAL A 109 59.53 24.49 39.69
C VAL A 109 58.16 24.37 40.38
N GLY A 110 57.18 23.87 39.63
CA GLY A 110 55.80 23.72 40.06
C GLY A 110 54.87 24.86 39.64
N ASN A 111 55.33 25.84 38.87
CA ASN A 111 54.45 26.84 38.26
C ASN A 111 54.30 26.56 36.75
N MET A 112 53.14 26.06 36.33
CA MET A 112 52.89 25.67 34.92
C MET A 112 52.95 26.84 33.94
N VAL A 113 52.67 28.06 34.39
CA VAL A 113 52.64 29.25 33.53
C VAL A 113 54.04 29.79 33.28
N VAL A 114 54.89 29.80 34.32
CA VAL A 114 56.22 30.42 34.25
C VAL A 114 57.30 29.45 33.77
N TRP A 115 57.13 28.14 34.02
CA TRP A 115 58.12 27.12 33.70
C TRP A 115 58.56 27.06 32.22
N PRO A 116 57.67 27.11 31.20
CA PRO A 116 58.09 27.04 29.80
C PRO A 116 59.09 28.13 29.42
N GLY A 117 58.89 29.36 29.91
CA GLY A 117 59.81 30.47 29.67
C GLY A 117 61.16 30.30 30.37
N ALA A 118 61.14 29.86 31.64
CA ALA A 118 62.37 29.60 32.39
C ALA A 118 63.19 28.43 31.80
N ALA A 119 62.51 27.35 31.40
CA ALA A 119 63.11 26.18 30.79
C ALA A 119 63.72 26.47 29.42
N ALA A 120 63.03 27.26 28.58
CA ALA A 120 63.56 27.68 27.28
C ALA A 120 64.83 28.52 27.44
N ALA A 121 64.81 29.53 28.33
CA ALA A 121 65.94 30.44 28.53
C ALA A 121 67.21 29.73 29.02
N ILE A 122 67.10 28.80 29.97
CA ILE A 122 68.26 28.05 30.45
C ILE A 122 68.76 27.02 29.42
N THR A 123 67.85 26.43 28.63
CA THR A 123 68.22 25.53 27.52
C THR A 123 68.95 26.27 26.40
N GLU A 124 68.57 27.53 26.12
CA GLU A 124 69.28 28.39 25.18
C GLU A 124 70.73 28.65 25.63
N LEU A 125 70.94 28.95 26.92
CA LEU A 125 72.29 29.10 27.48
C LEU A 125 73.09 27.78 27.39
N PHE A 126 72.46 26.64 27.69
CA PHE A 126 73.09 25.32 27.55
C PHE A 126 73.53 25.00 26.12
N ASN A 127 72.91 25.61 25.12
CA ASN A 127 73.23 25.40 23.72
C ASN A 127 74.17 26.46 23.13
N ASN A 128 74.48 27.53 23.87
CA ASN A 128 75.36 28.60 23.41
C ASN A 128 76.84 28.11 23.34
N PRO A 129 77.49 28.14 22.16
CA PRO A 129 78.88 27.67 22.01
C PRO A 129 79.90 28.44 22.85
N GLN A 130 79.73 29.75 23.01
CA GLN A 130 80.62 30.59 23.81
C GLN A 130 80.47 30.28 25.31
N ALA A 131 79.24 30.07 25.78
CA ALA A 131 79.00 29.64 27.15
C ALA A 131 79.58 28.25 27.44
N LYS A 132 79.47 27.30 26.50
CA LYS A 132 80.10 25.97 26.61
C LYS A 132 81.62 26.07 26.74
N ALA A 133 82.26 26.87 25.89
CA ALA A 133 83.71 27.06 25.91
C ALA A 133 84.19 27.75 27.20
N ALA A 134 83.44 28.73 27.71
CA ALA A 134 83.83 29.51 28.87
C ALA A 134 83.58 28.80 30.23
N LEU A 135 82.49 28.04 30.36
CA LEU A 135 82.04 27.46 31.64
C LEU A 135 82.45 26.00 31.85
N GLY A 136 82.62 25.21 30.78
CA GLY A 136 83.01 23.80 30.86
C GLY A 136 82.19 23.00 31.89
N ASP A 137 82.86 22.48 32.92
CA ASP A 137 82.28 21.64 33.97
C ASP A 137 81.16 22.31 34.77
N GLU A 138 81.18 23.63 34.93
CA GLU A 138 80.13 24.37 35.64
C GLU A 138 78.79 24.27 34.90
N LEU A 139 78.83 24.33 33.55
CA LEU A 139 77.65 24.18 32.71
C LEU A 139 77.09 22.75 32.80
N THR A 140 77.95 21.73 32.80
CA THR A 140 77.56 20.31 32.94
C THR A 140 76.89 20.04 34.29
N LYS A 141 77.42 20.60 35.38
CA LYS A 141 76.81 20.49 36.72
C LYS A 141 75.42 21.17 36.75
N ALA A 142 75.30 22.35 36.12
CA ALA A 142 74.02 23.04 36.03
C ALA A 142 73.00 22.29 35.16
N GLN A 143 73.41 21.63 34.07
CA GLN A 143 72.56 20.75 33.27
C GLN A 143 72.00 19.59 34.11
N ALA A 144 72.84 18.93 34.92
CA ALA A 144 72.38 17.87 35.82
C ALA A 144 71.40 18.39 36.90
N LYS A 145 71.65 19.58 37.45
CA LYS A 145 70.72 20.24 38.38
C LYS A 145 69.38 20.57 37.70
N PHE A 146 69.42 21.13 36.49
CA PHE A 146 68.22 21.45 35.70
C PHE A 146 67.41 20.20 35.32
N ALA A 147 68.06 19.08 35.01
CA ALA A 147 67.37 17.81 34.79
C ALA A 147 66.60 17.35 36.05
N THR A 148 67.11 17.65 37.25
CA THR A 148 66.40 17.41 38.51
C THR A 148 65.20 18.34 38.65
N PHE A 149 65.34 19.63 38.27
CA PHE A 149 64.22 20.58 38.24
C PHE A 149 63.13 20.16 37.26
N GLN A 150 63.49 19.67 36.07
CA GLN A 150 62.55 19.11 35.09
C GLN A 150 61.74 17.96 35.69
N LYS A 151 62.39 17.02 36.38
CA LYS A 151 61.71 15.91 37.06
C LYS A 151 60.79 16.40 38.19
N LEU A 152 61.24 17.36 38.99
CA LEU A 152 60.44 17.93 40.08
C LEU A 152 59.25 18.73 39.55
N HIS A 153 59.43 19.52 38.49
CA HIS A 153 58.36 20.26 37.83
C HIS A 153 57.33 19.29 37.27
N ALA A 154 57.75 18.27 36.51
CA ALA A 154 56.85 17.25 35.96
C ALA A 154 56.02 16.57 37.08
N LYS A 155 56.64 16.24 38.21
CA LYS A 155 55.95 15.65 39.38
C LYS A 155 54.92 16.62 39.99
N LYS A 156 55.31 17.87 40.24
CA LYS A 156 54.41 18.89 40.82
C LYS A 156 53.27 19.24 39.88
N ALA A 157 53.57 19.48 38.60
CA ALA A 157 52.60 19.77 37.57
C ALA A 157 51.59 18.60 37.42
N SER A 158 52.07 17.35 37.41
CA SER A 158 51.17 16.18 37.41
C SER A 158 50.24 16.17 38.63
N THR A 159 50.74 16.53 39.81
CA THR A 159 49.94 16.53 41.05
C THR A 159 48.87 17.63 41.04
N GLU A 160 49.24 18.83 40.60
CA GLU A 160 48.34 19.99 40.49
C GLU A 160 47.29 19.76 39.39
N PHE A 161 47.72 19.28 38.22
CA PHE A 161 46.81 18.90 37.14
C PHE A 161 45.82 17.82 37.58
N ALA A 162 46.29 16.79 38.28
CA ALA A 162 45.42 15.73 38.80
C ALA A 162 44.43 16.25 39.86
N ALA A 163 44.80 17.28 40.64
CA ALA A 163 43.89 17.94 41.59
C ALA A 163 42.84 18.80 40.87
N GLU A 164 43.22 19.55 39.85
CA GLU A 164 42.28 20.30 39.00
C GLU A 164 41.30 19.37 38.30
N LEU A 165 41.79 18.26 37.75
CA LEU A 165 40.97 17.26 37.07
C LEU A 165 39.99 16.58 38.04
N ASP A 166 40.40 16.29 39.29
CA ASP A 166 39.48 15.80 40.32
C ASP A 166 38.40 16.83 40.68
N ALA A 167 38.77 18.12 40.80
CA ALA A 167 37.81 19.19 41.06
C ALA A 167 36.80 19.37 39.91
N GLU A 168 37.26 19.33 38.67
CA GLU A 168 36.38 19.37 37.50
C GLU A 168 35.48 18.13 37.42
N MET A 169 36.01 16.94 37.74
CA MET A 169 35.21 15.72 37.80
C MET A 169 34.11 15.81 38.87
N LYS A 170 34.40 16.38 40.05
CA LYS A 170 33.38 16.60 41.09
C LYS A 170 32.28 17.54 40.61
N LYS A 171 32.63 18.65 39.97
CA LYS A 171 31.65 19.56 39.38
C LYS A 171 30.82 18.86 38.30
N PHE A 172 31.45 18.05 37.47
CA PHE A 172 30.75 17.24 36.47
C PHE A 172 29.78 16.23 37.10
N GLU A 173 30.12 15.60 38.22
CA GLU A 173 29.20 14.69 38.94
C GLU A 173 27.99 15.41 39.55
N GLU A 174 28.18 16.64 40.03
CA GLU A 174 27.09 17.52 40.48
C GLU A 174 26.16 17.87 39.31
N GLU A 175 26.72 18.28 38.17
CA GLU A 175 25.97 18.54 36.94
C GLU A 175 25.29 17.27 36.40
N TRP A 176 25.95 16.11 36.49
CA TRP A 176 25.40 14.81 36.10
C TRP A 176 24.17 14.48 36.93
N THR A 177 24.20 14.72 38.24
CA THR A 177 23.05 14.46 39.12
C THR A 177 21.84 15.28 38.69
N LEU A 178 22.03 16.55 38.33
CA LEU A 178 20.98 17.41 37.80
C LEU A 178 20.48 16.95 36.42
N ASN A 179 21.38 16.62 35.50
CA ASN A 179 21.02 16.15 34.16
C ASN A 179 20.31 14.80 34.21
N LYS A 180 20.73 13.89 35.08
CA LYS A 180 20.09 12.59 35.29
C LYS A 180 18.62 12.74 35.73
N ALA A 181 18.32 13.72 36.60
CA ALA A 181 16.94 14.02 36.97
C ALA A 181 16.12 14.48 35.74
N LYS A 182 16.69 15.32 34.88
CA LYS A 182 16.05 15.80 33.64
C LYS A 182 15.87 14.70 32.58
N ILE A 183 16.79 13.73 32.54
CA ILE A 183 16.69 12.58 31.63
C ILE A 183 15.58 11.62 32.10
N THR A 184 15.49 11.39 33.41
CA THR A 184 14.51 10.44 33.99
C THR A 184 13.11 11.02 34.13
N LYS A 185 13.00 12.34 34.32
CA LYS A 185 11.73 13.06 34.47
C LYS A 185 11.79 14.40 33.71
N PRO A 186 11.80 14.35 32.37
CA PRO A 186 11.82 15.58 31.58
C PRO A 186 10.50 16.34 31.73
N ALA A 187 10.59 17.66 31.77
CA ALA A 187 9.45 18.58 31.71
C ALA A 187 8.85 18.66 30.30
N ASP A 188 9.66 18.43 29.26
CA ASP A 188 9.25 18.37 27.85
C ASP A 188 10.14 17.43 27.02
N ASP A 189 9.73 17.14 25.78
CA ASP A 189 10.40 16.19 24.88
C ASP A 189 11.86 16.57 24.54
N ASN A 190 12.23 17.85 24.68
CA ASN A 190 13.57 18.35 24.37
C ASN A 190 14.50 18.31 25.58
N GLU A 191 13.98 18.38 26.81
CA GLU A 191 14.79 18.51 28.02
C GLU A 191 15.74 17.32 28.22
N ALA A 192 15.25 16.08 28.04
CA ALA A 192 16.09 14.89 28.14
C ALA A 192 17.20 14.87 27.07
N GLY A 193 16.89 15.28 25.83
CA GLY A 193 17.86 15.36 24.74
C GLY A 193 18.96 16.39 25.01
N ASN A 194 18.58 17.56 25.53
CA ASN A 194 19.52 18.61 25.92
C ASN A 194 20.43 18.15 27.08
N ALA A 195 19.86 17.48 28.09
CA ALA A 195 20.62 16.95 29.21
C ALA A 195 21.65 15.87 28.78
N ILE A 196 21.26 14.97 27.86
CA ILE A 196 22.17 13.98 27.25
C ILE A 196 23.29 14.68 26.48
N SER A 197 22.96 15.62 25.58
CA SER A 197 23.94 16.35 24.77
C SER A 197 24.96 17.11 25.63
N ASN A 198 24.48 17.82 26.66
CA ASN A 198 25.33 18.56 27.60
C ASN A 198 26.29 17.63 28.35
N THR A 199 25.78 16.49 28.82
CA THR A 199 26.58 15.48 29.52
C THR A 199 27.62 14.86 28.58
N GLY A 200 27.23 14.51 27.35
CA GLY A 200 28.14 13.99 26.33
C GLY A 200 29.25 14.97 25.95
N GLN A 201 28.97 16.27 25.88
CA GLN A 201 30.00 17.29 25.66
C GLN A 201 30.95 17.44 26.85
N ALA A 202 30.45 17.34 28.08
CA ALA A 202 31.28 17.35 29.28
C ALA A 202 32.18 16.10 29.36
N ILE A 203 31.66 14.92 29.02
CA ILE A 203 32.44 13.67 28.94
C ILE A 203 33.58 13.80 27.93
N ARG A 204 33.32 14.37 26.74
CA ARG A 204 34.37 14.61 25.73
C ARG A 204 35.47 15.53 26.26
N ARG A 205 35.10 16.66 26.86
CA ARG A 205 36.06 17.62 27.43
C ARG A 205 36.94 16.98 28.52
N LEU A 206 36.36 16.20 29.42
CA LEU A 206 37.11 15.50 30.46
C LEU A 206 38.03 14.41 29.89
N ASN A 207 37.59 13.68 28.85
CA ASN A 207 38.44 12.72 28.15
C ASN A 207 39.63 13.41 27.45
N ASP A 208 39.42 14.55 26.80
CA ASP A 208 40.48 15.33 26.16
C ASP A 208 41.52 15.81 27.19
N ARG A 209 41.08 16.22 28.38
CA ARG A 209 41.99 16.56 29.50
C ARG A 209 42.71 15.34 30.06
N LEU A 210 42.01 14.22 30.25
CA LEU A 210 42.60 12.96 30.70
C LEU A 210 43.68 12.45 29.74
N ALA A 211 43.52 12.69 28.43
CA ALA A 211 44.51 12.32 27.41
C ALA A 211 45.82 13.11 27.52
N GLN A 212 45.79 14.31 28.12
CA GLN A 212 46.97 15.15 28.36
C GLN A 212 47.70 14.80 29.66
N SER A 213 47.18 13.85 30.44
CA SER A 213 47.72 13.48 31.76
C SER A 213 48.65 12.28 31.71
N PRO A 214 49.61 12.15 32.65
CA PRO A 214 50.34 10.91 32.86
C PRO A 214 49.39 9.77 33.23
N ALA A 215 49.33 8.72 32.40
CA ALA A 215 48.36 7.64 32.56
C ALA A 215 48.54 6.81 33.84
N ASP A 216 49.75 6.81 34.41
CA ASP A 216 50.12 6.01 35.58
C ASP A 216 49.79 6.67 36.93
N ASP A 217 49.36 7.94 36.94
CA ASP A 217 48.98 8.63 38.17
C ASP A 217 47.67 8.06 38.76
N GLU A 218 47.68 7.71 40.05
CA GLU A 218 46.54 7.07 40.73
C GLU A 218 45.28 7.95 40.75
N LYS A 219 45.42 9.28 40.84
CA LYS A 219 44.26 10.18 40.78
C LYS A 219 43.69 10.23 39.36
N VAL A 220 44.55 10.27 38.35
CA VAL A 220 44.13 10.21 36.93
C VAL A 220 43.37 8.91 36.63
N LYS A 221 43.86 7.77 37.12
CA LYS A 221 43.16 6.47 37.01
C LYS A 221 41.81 6.50 37.72
N THR A 222 41.75 7.05 38.92
CA THR A 222 40.50 7.18 39.70
C THR A 222 39.48 8.04 38.97
N THR A 223 39.89 9.20 38.42
CA THR A 223 39.00 10.07 37.64
C THR A 223 38.54 9.39 36.36
N ARG A 224 39.41 8.66 35.66
CA ARG A 224 39.02 7.86 34.48
C ARG A 224 37.97 6.82 34.82
N ALA A 225 38.10 6.13 35.94
CA ALA A 225 37.11 5.14 36.39
C ALA A 225 35.75 5.77 36.71
N ARG A 226 35.73 6.92 37.38
CA ARG A 226 34.50 7.68 37.67
C ARG A 226 33.83 8.17 36.38
N LEU A 227 34.59 8.71 35.44
CA LEU A 227 34.07 9.15 34.13
C LEU A 227 33.50 7.98 33.32
N ALA A 228 34.17 6.82 33.34
CA ALA A 228 33.68 5.62 32.69
C ALA A 228 32.34 5.15 33.31
N ALA A 229 32.20 5.20 34.64
CA ALA A 229 30.94 4.85 35.30
C ALA A 229 29.78 5.77 34.88
N VAL A 230 30.01 7.08 34.81
CA VAL A 230 29.00 8.03 34.32
C VAL A 230 28.69 7.81 32.84
N THR A 231 29.71 7.51 32.03
CA THR A 231 29.53 7.21 30.60
C THR A 231 28.66 5.96 30.40
N GLU A 232 28.94 4.89 31.13
CA GLU A 232 28.14 3.66 31.09
C GLU A 232 26.68 3.92 31.52
N GLU A 233 26.50 4.73 32.55
CA GLU A 233 25.17 5.13 33.03
C GLU A 233 24.41 5.97 32.00
N LEU A 234 25.06 6.96 31.38
CA LEU A 234 24.49 7.77 30.30
C LEU A 234 24.06 6.90 29.12
N THR A 235 24.90 5.97 28.67
CA THR A 235 24.57 5.04 27.58
C THR A 235 23.34 4.18 27.90
N LYS A 236 23.18 3.74 29.15
CA LYS A 236 21.96 3.02 29.58
C LYS A 236 20.71 3.92 29.49
N PHE A 237 20.83 5.19 29.85
CA PHE A 237 19.74 6.16 29.71
C PHE A 237 19.41 6.47 28.26
N GLU A 238 20.41 6.68 27.40
CA GLU A 238 20.22 6.88 25.96
C GLU A 238 19.48 5.70 25.33
N ALA A 239 19.91 4.47 25.63
CA ALA A 239 19.24 3.26 25.16
C ALA A 239 17.80 3.15 25.68
N GLY A 240 17.56 3.47 26.95
CA GLY A 240 16.21 3.49 27.54
C GLY A 240 15.29 4.52 26.90
N LEU A 241 15.80 5.74 26.62
CA LEU A 241 15.05 6.81 25.96
C LEU A 241 14.75 6.45 24.49
N GLY A 242 15.73 5.91 23.78
CA GLY A 242 15.56 5.42 22.41
C GLY A 242 14.47 4.36 22.32
N ALA A 243 14.52 3.37 23.21
CA ALA A 243 13.48 2.35 23.33
C ALA A 243 12.09 2.93 23.67
N ALA A 244 12.01 3.88 24.60
CA ALA A 244 10.75 4.54 24.95
C ALA A 244 10.17 5.35 23.79
N LYS A 245 11.00 6.10 23.05
CA LYS A 245 10.58 6.86 21.87
C LYS A 245 10.08 5.96 20.74
N LEU A 246 10.76 4.83 20.50
CA LEU A 246 10.32 3.85 19.51
C LEU A 246 8.98 3.20 19.92
N ALA A 247 8.82 2.84 21.19
CA ALA A 247 7.56 2.31 21.71
C ALA A 247 6.41 3.33 21.60
N GLU A 248 6.67 4.61 21.90
CA GLU A 248 5.69 5.68 21.74
C GLU A 248 5.32 5.91 20.27
N ARG A 249 6.29 5.86 19.36
CA ARG A 249 6.04 5.96 17.92
C ARG A 249 5.17 4.80 17.42
N LEU A 250 5.45 3.57 17.85
CA LEU A 250 4.62 2.40 17.54
C LEU A 250 3.18 2.59 18.00
N ARG A 251 2.99 3.09 19.22
CA ARG A 251 1.66 3.41 19.76
C ARG A 251 0.98 4.51 18.94
N SER A 252 1.68 5.61 18.68
CA SER A 252 1.15 6.73 17.89
C SER A 252 0.77 6.31 16.47
N TRP A 253 1.53 5.42 15.83
CA TRP A 253 1.16 4.86 14.54
C TRP A 253 -0.11 4.01 14.62
N ALA A 254 -0.20 3.11 15.61
CA ALA A 254 -1.40 2.30 15.81
C ALA A 254 -2.63 3.19 16.09
N ASP A 255 -2.51 4.17 16.99
CA ASP A 255 -3.57 5.11 17.34
C ASP A 255 -3.98 5.99 16.14
N GLY A 256 -3.02 6.40 15.32
CA GLY A 256 -3.24 7.21 14.12
C GLY A 256 -4.15 6.55 13.10
N TYR A 257 -4.10 5.22 13.00
CA TYR A 257 -4.99 4.44 12.14
C TYR A 257 -6.19 3.82 12.88
N ALA A 258 -6.30 3.98 14.20
CA ALA A 258 -7.35 3.35 15.00
C ALA A 258 -8.76 3.65 14.48
N ARG A 259 -8.99 4.85 13.93
CA ARG A 259 -10.28 5.25 13.32
C ARG A 259 -10.67 4.39 12.11
N ASP A 260 -9.69 3.88 11.36
CA ASP A 260 -9.96 3.05 10.17
C ASP A 260 -10.63 1.73 10.58
N TRP A 261 -10.27 1.17 11.75
CA TRP A 261 -10.75 -0.11 12.25
C TRP A 261 -11.58 -0.03 13.54
N GLU A 262 -11.91 1.17 14.02
CA GLU A 262 -12.73 1.34 15.22
C GLU A 262 -14.04 0.53 15.12
N GLY A 263 -14.32 -0.28 16.15
CA GLY A 263 -15.49 -1.15 16.21
C GLY A 263 -15.31 -2.55 15.61
N TRP A 264 -14.13 -2.93 15.13
CA TRP A 264 -13.87 -4.27 14.59
C TRP A 264 -14.20 -5.40 15.59
N GLU A 265 -14.12 -5.13 16.90
CA GLU A 265 -14.50 -6.08 17.95
C GLU A 265 -15.99 -6.47 17.87
N SER A 266 -16.84 -5.59 17.33
CA SER A 266 -18.28 -5.82 17.17
C SER A 266 -18.64 -6.62 15.92
N GLU A 267 -17.74 -6.74 14.94
CA GLU A 267 -17.94 -7.52 13.72
C GLU A 267 -17.86 -9.02 14.05
N ASN A 268 -19.02 -9.63 14.31
CA ASN A 268 -19.12 -11.03 14.73
C ASN A 268 -20.08 -11.86 13.86
N THR A 269 -20.72 -11.23 12.87
CA THR A 269 -21.70 -11.88 11.99
C THR A 269 -21.08 -12.12 10.62
N ALA A 270 -20.76 -13.37 10.34
CA ALA A 270 -20.38 -13.78 8.98
C ALA A 270 -21.59 -13.69 8.04
N PRO A 271 -21.41 -13.25 6.78
CA PRO A 271 -22.47 -13.34 5.79
C PRO A 271 -22.72 -14.81 5.43
N THR A 272 -23.96 -15.13 5.08
CA THR A 272 -24.28 -16.42 4.47
C THR A 272 -23.85 -16.43 3.00
N TRP A 273 -23.72 -17.62 2.41
CA TRP A 273 -23.46 -17.74 0.97
C TRP A 273 -24.53 -17.07 0.11
N ASP A 274 -25.82 -17.17 0.49
CA ASP A 274 -26.91 -16.55 -0.27
C ASP A 274 -26.86 -15.02 -0.20
N GLU A 275 -26.53 -14.45 0.97
CA GLU A 275 -26.29 -13.02 1.10
C GLU A 275 -25.10 -12.56 0.26
N TYR A 276 -24.02 -13.35 0.29
CA TYR A 276 -22.83 -13.08 -0.51
C TYR A 276 -23.17 -13.10 -1.99
N LYS A 277 -23.72 -14.20 -2.52
CA LYS A 277 -24.13 -14.34 -3.91
C LYS A 277 -25.11 -13.27 -4.37
N GLY A 278 -26.04 -12.87 -3.51
CA GLY A 278 -27.08 -11.88 -3.82
C GLY A 278 -26.62 -10.43 -3.82
N THR A 279 -25.47 -10.11 -3.21
CA THR A 279 -25.05 -8.72 -2.96
C THR A 279 -23.65 -8.46 -3.50
N GLY A 280 -23.50 -7.44 -4.36
CA GLY A 280 -22.19 -6.90 -4.76
C GLY A 280 -21.89 -5.60 -4.02
N SER A 281 -21.14 -5.68 -2.92
CA SER A 281 -20.71 -4.50 -2.16
C SER A 281 -19.34 -4.72 -1.55
N ALA A 282 -18.60 -3.64 -1.31
CA ALA A 282 -17.28 -3.70 -0.66
C ALA A 282 -17.35 -4.35 0.74
N SER A 283 -18.47 -4.18 1.45
CA SER A 283 -18.76 -4.86 2.72
C SER A 283 -18.82 -6.37 2.56
N MET A 284 -19.56 -6.82 1.54
CA MET A 284 -19.74 -8.23 1.28
C MET A 284 -18.44 -8.88 0.80
N ASP A 285 -17.67 -8.20 -0.04
CA ASP A 285 -16.35 -8.65 -0.51
C ASP A 285 -15.33 -8.80 0.63
N ARG A 286 -15.54 -8.07 1.73
CA ARG A 286 -14.80 -8.20 2.99
C ARG A 286 -15.51 -9.03 4.05
N PHE A 287 -16.49 -9.84 3.65
CA PHE A 287 -17.20 -10.78 4.51
C PHE A 287 -17.86 -10.14 5.74
N LYS A 288 -18.44 -8.95 5.58
CA LYS A 288 -19.00 -8.13 6.68
C LYS A 288 -17.99 -7.92 7.84
N ALA A 289 -16.71 -7.83 7.50
CA ALA A 289 -15.58 -7.66 8.41
C ALA A 289 -14.64 -6.55 7.92
N GLU A 290 -15.19 -5.43 7.44
CA GLU A 290 -14.45 -4.34 6.83
C GLU A 290 -13.41 -3.72 7.76
N LYS A 291 -13.78 -3.54 9.03
CA LYS A 291 -12.92 -2.96 10.06
C LYS A 291 -11.85 -3.96 10.49
N SER A 292 -12.19 -5.23 10.64
CA SER A 292 -11.23 -6.29 10.93
C SER A 292 -10.22 -6.44 9.79
N SER A 293 -10.66 -6.41 8.52
CA SER A 293 -9.78 -6.43 7.36
C SER A 293 -8.88 -5.18 7.30
N ALA A 294 -9.41 -3.99 7.63
CA ALA A 294 -8.61 -2.78 7.75
C ALA A 294 -7.55 -2.89 8.86
N ALA A 295 -7.90 -3.41 10.04
CA ALA A 295 -6.95 -3.67 11.12
C ALA A 295 -5.83 -4.61 10.68
N VAL A 296 -6.16 -5.73 10.02
CA VAL A 296 -5.16 -6.68 9.49
C VAL A 296 -4.18 -5.97 8.56
N SER A 297 -4.69 -5.23 7.56
CA SER A 297 -3.85 -4.56 6.58
C SER A 297 -2.93 -3.51 7.22
N ARG A 298 -3.48 -2.62 8.06
CA ARG A 298 -2.73 -1.52 8.66
C ARG A 298 -1.73 -1.99 9.71
N LEU A 299 -2.12 -2.90 10.60
CA LEU A 299 -1.23 -3.41 11.64
C LEU A 299 -0.10 -4.28 11.04
N THR A 300 -0.37 -5.00 9.95
CA THR A 300 0.69 -5.68 9.18
C THR A 300 1.67 -4.68 8.59
N SER A 301 1.18 -3.60 7.97
CA SER A 301 2.05 -2.54 7.44
C SER A 301 2.91 -1.87 8.52
N ILE A 302 2.36 -1.62 9.71
CA ILE A 302 3.13 -1.11 10.86
C ILE A 302 4.25 -2.08 11.26
N LEU A 303 3.94 -3.37 11.37
CA LEU A 303 4.90 -4.40 11.75
C LEU A 303 6.01 -4.59 10.72
N GLU A 304 5.71 -4.42 9.43
CA GLU A 304 6.71 -4.46 8.35
C GLU A 304 7.56 -3.18 8.32
N GLU A 305 6.95 -2.01 8.50
CA GLU A 305 7.65 -0.74 8.41
C GLU A 305 8.58 -0.51 9.59
N VAL A 306 8.18 -0.89 10.81
CA VAL A 306 9.04 -0.77 11.99
C VAL A 306 10.32 -1.61 11.83
N GLN A 307 10.25 -2.79 11.21
CA GLN A 307 11.42 -3.65 11.00
C GLN A 307 12.48 -3.04 10.08
N LYS A 308 12.11 -2.05 9.26
CA LYS A 308 13.02 -1.35 8.35
C LYS A 308 13.76 -0.19 9.03
N GLN A 309 13.30 0.28 10.19
CA GLN A 309 13.91 1.43 10.86
C GLN A 309 15.22 1.04 11.57
N ASP A 310 16.22 1.92 11.55
CA ASP A 310 17.51 1.65 12.16
C ASP A 310 17.43 1.59 13.70
N ASP A 311 16.57 2.40 14.31
CA ASP A 311 16.30 2.38 15.75
C ASP A 311 15.64 1.05 16.20
N PHE A 312 14.94 0.35 15.32
CA PHE A 312 14.44 -1.00 15.59
C PHE A 312 15.55 -2.04 15.68
N LYS A 313 16.62 -1.93 14.90
CA LYS A 313 17.78 -2.83 15.00
C LYS A 313 18.48 -2.69 16.35
N GLU A 314 18.49 -1.46 16.88
CA GLU A 314 19.12 -1.13 18.16
C GLU A 314 18.21 -1.46 19.37
N PHE A 315 16.92 -1.11 19.30
CA PHE A 315 16.02 -1.15 20.45
C PHE A 315 14.88 -2.17 20.34
N GLY A 316 14.72 -2.85 19.21
CA GLY A 316 13.59 -3.77 18.94
C GLY A 316 13.49 -4.95 19.91
N ALA A 317 14.61 -5.36 20.51
CA ALA A 317 14.66 -6.43 21.51
C ALA A 317 14.38 -5.98 22.95
N THR A 318 14.26 -4.67 23.20
CA THR A 318 14.00 -4.15 24.55
C THR A 318 12.58 -4.51 25.02
N ALA A 319 12.42 -4.71 26.33
CA ALA A 319 11.14 -5.18 26.90
C ALA A 319 9.96 -4.24 26.59
N VAL A 320 10.21 -2.92 26.58
CA VAL A 320 9.16 -1.92 26.31
C VAL A 320 8.70 -1.92 24.85
N VAL A 321 9.64 -1.99 23.89
CA VAL A 321 9.32 -2.07 22.46
C VAL A 321 8.65 -3.40 22.15
N LYS A 322 9.18 -4.50 22.69
CA LYS A 322 8.58 -5.83 22.55
C LYS A 322 7.14 -5.89 23.07
N ALA A 323 6.87 -5.33 24.24
CA ALA A 323 5.52 -5.30 24.80
C ALA A 323 4.53 -4.58 23.87
N GLU A 324 4.95 -3.49 23.21
CA GLU A 324 4.08 -2.77 22.28
C GLU A 324 3.89 -3.53 20.95
N LEU A 325 4.96 -4.13 20.41
CA LEU A 325 4.86 -5.02 19.24
C LEU A 325 3.92 -6.20 19.49
N ASP A 326 4.00 -6.81 20.67
CA ASP A 326 3.18 -7.97 21.03
C ASP A 326 1.70 -7.58 21.14
N LYS A 327 1.36 -6.37 21.61
CA LYS A 327 -0.02 -5.83 21.54
C LYS A 327 -0.50 -5.67 20.09
N ILE A 328 0.30 -5.03 19.24
CA ILE A 328 -0.02 -4.81 17.82
C ILE A 328 -0.25 -6.15 17.11
N LYS A 329 0.63 -7.13 17.35
CA LYS A 329 0.49 -8.50 16.81
C LYS A 329 -0.78 -9.17 17.31
N ALA A 330 -1.05 -9.15 18.61
CA ALA A 330 -2.23 -9.77 19.19
C ALA A 330 -3.53 -9.18 18.61
N GLN A 331 -3.59 -7.86 18.42
CA GLN A 331 -4.73 -7.19 17.81
C GLN A 331 -4.90 -7.57 16.34
N ARG A 332 -3.81 -7.57 15.56
CA ARG A 332 -3.82 -8.03 14.15
C ARG A 332 -4.29 -9.47 14.06
N ASP A 333 -3.78 -10.36 14.90
CA ASP A 333 -4.09 -11.79 14.85
C ASP A 333 -5.55 -12.07 15.23
N ALA A 334 -6.08 -11.32 16.20
CA ALA A 334 -7.49 -11.39 16.57
C ALA A 334 -8.42 -10.88 15.43
N ALA A 335 -8.05 -9.78 14.76
CA ALA A 335 -8.78 -9.28 13.59
C ALA A 335 -8.71 -10.26 12.42
N TYR A 336 -7.52 -10.84 12.16
CA TYR A 336 -7.32 -11.85 11.12
C TYR A 336 -8.17 -13.10 11.36
N ALA A 337 -8.22 -13.60 12.60
CA ALA A 337 -9.01 -14.76 12.96
C ALA A 337 -10.51 -14.55 12.67
N LYS A 338 -11.03 -13.32 12.86
CA LYS A 338 -12.42 -12.98 12.52
C LYS A 338 -12.67 -12.99 11.02
N VAL A 339 -11.83 -12.31 10.23
CA VAL A 339 -11.96 -12.29 8.78
C VAL A 339 -11.87 -13.72 8.23
N LEU A 340 -10.94 -14.52 8.75
CA LEU A 340 -10.72 -15.91 8.34
C LEU A 340 -11.96 -16.77 8.65
N LYS A 341 -12.54 -16.63 9.84
CA LYS A 341 -13.78 -17.32 10.22
C LYS A 341 -14.94 -16.94 9.30
N ASN A 342 -15.11 -15.66 9.00
CA ASN A 342 -16.19 -15.19 8.14
C ASN A 342 -16.02 -15.68 6.69
N ALA A 343 -14.81 -15.56 6.14
CA ALA A 343 -14.47 -16.09 4.82
C ALA A 343 -14.71 -17.61 4.73
N THR A 344 -14.27 -18.35 5.75
CA THR A 344 -14.48 -19.81 5.83
C THR A 344 -15.98 -20.15 5.83
N THR A 345 -16.79 -19.39 6.56
CA THR A 345 -18.26 -19.58 6.60
C THR A 345 -18.89 -19.42 5.20
N VAL A 346 -18.46 -18.42 4.44
CA VAL A 346 -18.96 -18.20 3.07
C VAL A 346 -18.52 -19.32 2.14
N VAL A 347 -17.25 -19.74 2.21
CA VAL A 347 -16.72 -20.85 1.39
C VAL A 347 -17.45 -22.16 1.71
N GLU A 348 -17.66 -22.50 2.98
CA GLU A 348 -18.43 -23.69 3.37
C GLU A 348 -19.90 -23.62 2.93
N GLY A 349 -20.50 -22.44 2.94
CA GLY A 349 -21.84 -22.22 2.38
C GLY A 349 -21.86 -22.46 0.88
N ALA A 350 -20.85 -21.97 0.16
CA ALA A 350 -20.69 -22.15 -1.28
C ALA A 350 -20.52 -23.63 -1.67
N GLU A 351 -19.77 -24.40 -0.87
CA GLU A 351 -19.57 -25.85 -1.08
C GLU A 351 -20.86 -26.67 -0.94
N LYS A 352 -21.80 -26.20 -0.11
CA LYS A 352 -23.10 -26.86 0.13
C LYS A 352 -24.18 -26.43 -0.85
N ALA A 353 -23.98 -25.33 -1.57
CA ALA A 353 -24.98 -24.80 -2.47
C ALA A 353 -25.10 -25.63 -3.76
N THR A 354 -26.32 -25.70 -4.30
CA THR A 354 -26.53 -26.20 -5.65
C THR A 354 -25.86 -25.24 -6.63
N VAL A 355 -25.11 -25.81 -7.56
CA VAL A 355 -24.39 -25.04 -8.56
C VAL A 355 -25.38 -24.48 -9.57
N ASP A 356 -25.40 -23.15 -9.75
CA ASP A 356 -26.25 -22.44 -10.70
C ASP A 356 -25.39 -21.58 -11.64
N SER A 357 -25.97 -21.12 -12.76
CA SER A 357 -25.21 -20.37 -13.78
C SER A 357 -24.66 -19.02 -13.31
N ARG A 358 -25.21 -18.43 -12.24
CA ARG A 358 -24.70 -17.20 -11.63
C ARG A 358 -23.57 -17.46 -10.63
N ALA A 359 -23.34 -18.72 -10.26
CA ALA A 359 -22.34 -19.08 -9.27
C ALA A 359 -20.91 -18.87 -9.77
N ASN A 360 -20.64 -18.98 -11.08
CA ASN A 360 -19.26 -18.90 -11.60
C ASN A 360 -18.60 -17.54 -11.37
N ASP A 361 -19.26 -16.45 -11.77
CA ASP A 361 -18.75 -15.09 -11.54
C ASP A 361 -18.62 -14.81 -10.04
N THR A 362 -19.55 -15.37 -9.25
CA THR A 362 -19.53 -15.26 -7.79
C THR A 362 -18.33 -16.00 -7.17
N TYR A 363 -17.90 -17.14 -7.72
CA TYR A 363 -16.70 -17.85 -7.27
C TYR A 363 -15.42 -17.08 -7.57
N GLY A 364 -15.33 -16.44 -8.74
CA GLY A 364 -14.22 -15.53 -9.06
C GLY A 364 -14.11 -14.40 -8.03
N ARG A 365 -15.24 -13.72 -7.76
CA ARG A 365 -15.31 -12.67 -6.74
C ARG A 365 -15.00 -13.18 -5.33
N LEU A 366 -15.48 -14.36 -4.96
CA LEU A 366 -15.20 -14.98 -3.66
C LEU A 366 -13.71 -15.24 -3.48
N LYS A 367 -13.04 -15.80 -4.50
CA LYS A 367 -11.59 -16.02 -4.47
C LYS A 367 -10.82 -14.72 -4.27
N ASP A 368 -11.17 -13.67 -5.01
CA ASP A 368 -10.53 -12.36 -4.86
C ASP A 368 -10.83 -11.71 -3.50
N GLY A 369 -12.06 -11.83 -3.00
CA GLY A 369 -12.44 -11.37 -1.66
C GLY A 369 -11.62 -12.03 -0.56
N VAL A 370 -11.36 -13.34 -0.66
CA VAL A 370 -10.47 -14.08 0.25
C VAL A 370 -9.06 -13.50 0.19
N ARG A 371 -8.49 -13.35 -1.00
CA ARG A 371 -7.14 -12.82 -1.21
C ARG A 371 -6.97 -11.39 -0.68
N VAL A 372 -7.89 -10.50 -1.00
CA VAL A 372 -7.82 -9.08 -0.61
C VAL A 372 -8.02 -8.91 0.90
N SER A 373 -8.94 -9.66 1.50
CA SER A 373 -9.30 -9.47 2.92
C SER A 373 -8.31 -10.13 3.88
N LEU A 374 -7.69 -11.25 3.50
CA LEU A 374 -6.74 -12.00 4.32
C LEU A 374 -5.27 -11.83 3.91
N GLY A 375 -5.00 -11.26 2.73
CA GLY A 375 -3.67 -11.22 2.15
C GLY A 375 -3.19 -12.58 1.61
N GLU A 376 -1.89 -12.68 1.34
CA GLU A 376 -1.23 -13.89 0.81
C GLU A 376 -0.73 -14.81 1.93
N THR A 377 -1.65 -15.29 2.77
CA THR A 377 -1.35 -16.21 3.87
C THR A 377 -1.58 -17.68 3.49
N PRO A 378 -0.99 -18.64 4.21
CA PRO A 378 -1.27 -20.07 4.00
C PRO A 378 -2.75 -20.44 4.14
N GLU A 379 -3.50 -19.82 5.06
CA GLU A 379 -4.94 -20.08 5.22
C GLU A 379 -5.76 -19.46 4.08
N SER A 380 -5.40 -18.26 3.63
CA SER A 380 -6.00 -17.63 2.44
C SER A 380 -5.81 -18.50 1.21
N ALA A 381 -4.60 -19.03 0.98
CA ALA A 381 -4.32 -19.94 -0.13
C ALA A 381 -5.17 -21.22 -0.08
N LYS A 382 -5.34 -21.82 1.12
CA LYS A 382 -6.21 -22.99 1.31
C LYS A 382 -7.67 -22.69 0.97
N LEU A 383 -8.19 -21.53 1.38
CA LEU A 383 -9.56 -21.13 1.03
C LEU A 383 -9.71 -20.84 -0.47
N GLN A 384 -8.74 -20.14 -1.08
CA GLN A 384 -8.75 -19.88 -2.53
C GLN A 384 -8.76 -21.18 -3.34
N ALA A 385 -7.95 -22.17 -2.96
CA ALA A 385 -7.93 -23.48 -3.63
C ALA A 385 -9.28 -24.22 -3.55
N ARG A 386 -9.99 -24.10 -2.42
CA ARG A 386 -11.35 -24.65 -2.28
C ARG A 386 -12.33 -23.97 -3.23
N VAL A 387 -12.25 -22.63 -3.35
CA VAL A 387 -13.11 -21.86 -4.26
C VAL A 387 -12.80 -22.18 -5.73
N GLU A 388 -11.53 -22.34 -6.10
CA GLU A 388 -11.12 -22.77 -7.44
C GLU A 388 -11.66 -24.16 -7.79
N ALA A 389 -11.64 -25.10 -6.83
CA ALA A 389 -12.21 -26.43 -7.02
C ALA A 389 -13.73 -26.37 -7.29
N LEU A 390 -14.46 -25.44 -6.65
CA LEU A 390 -15.88 -25.20 -6.93
C LEU A 390 -16.10 -24.63 -8.33
N ALA A 391 -15.32 -23.63 -8.72
CA ALA A 391 -15.40 -23.06 -10.07
C ALA A 391 -15.09 -24.12 -11.15
N LYS A 392 -14.08 -24.96 -10.92
CA LYS A 392 -13.76 -26.09 -11.79
C LYS A 392 -14.90 -27.11 -11.86
N LYS A 393 -15.48 -27.49 -10.72
CA LYS A 393 -16.62 -28.42 -10.68
C LYS A 393 -17.80 -27.89 -11.49
N PHE A 394 -18.08 -26.59 -11.42
CA PHE A 394 -19.11 -25.97 -12.26
C PHE A 394 -18.77 -26.05 -13.75
N ALA A 395 -17.56 -25.64 -14.13
CA ALA A 395 -17.13 -25.68 -15.53
C ALA A 395 -17.22 -27.11 -16.12
N ASP A 396 -16.80 -28.11 -15.34
CA ASP A 396 -16.88 -29.52 -15.74
C ASP A 396 -18.35 -29.99 -15.86
N GLN A 397 -19.24 -29.55 -14.96
CA GLN A 397 -20.68 -29.84 -15.04
C GLN A 397 -21.32 -29.21 -16.28
N THR A 398 -21.07 -27.92 -16.55
CA THR A 398 -21.60 -27.22 -17.73
C THR A 398 -21.09 -27.82 -19.03
N ALA A 399 -19.82 -28.23 -19.08
CA ALA A 399 -19.27 -28.93 -20.24
C ALA A 399 -19.98 -30.29 -20.46
N GLY A 400 -20.24 -31.03 -19.38
CA GLY A 400 -21.00 -32.29 -19.42
C GLY A 400 -22.44 -32.10 -19.90
N GLU A 401 -23.16 -31.09 -19.37
CA GLU A 401 -24.52 -30.75 -19.77
C GLU A 401 -24.58 -30.30 -21.24
N THR A 402 -23.63 -29.49 -21.69
CA THR A 402 -23.52 -29.05 -23.09
C THR A 402 -23.33 -30.25 -24.02
N LYS A 403 -22.40 -31.15 -23.67
CA LYS A 403 -22.17 -32.38 -24.44
C LYS A 403 -23.41 -33.28 -24.48
N ALA A 404 -24.10 -33.45 -23.35
CA ALA A 404 -25.34 -34.24 -23.30
C ALA A 404 -26.45 -33.62 -24.17
N ALA A 405 -26.58 -32.29 -24.19
CA ALA A 405 -27.52 -31.59 -25.04
C ALA A 405 -27.17 -31.75 -26.53
N GLU A 406 -25.90 -31.68 -26.91
CA GLU A 406 -25.43 -31.92 -28.28
C GLU A 406 -25.71 -33.37 -28.72
N GLU A 407 -25.42 -34.36 -27.87
CA GLU A 407 -25.72 -35.77 -28.14
C GLU A 407 -27.24 -36.01 -28.29
N LEU A 408 -28.06 -35.35 -27.47
CA LEU A 408 -29.52 -35.42 -27.58
C LEU A 408 -30.03 -34.82 -28.90
N VAL A 409 -29.55 -33.63 -29.29
CA VAL A 409 -29.90 -33.00 -30.56
C VAL A 409 -29.48 -33.88 -31.74
N ALA A 410 -28.29 -34.47 -31.70
CA ALA A 410 -27.83 -35.39 -32.75
C ALA A 410 -28.72 -36.64 -32.88
N LYS A 411 -29.11 -37.25 -31.75
CA LYS A 411 -30.04 -38.40 -31.73
C LYS A 411 -31.41 -38.03 -32.29
N LEU A 412 -31.98 -36.90 -31.86
CA LEU A 412 -33.26 -36.42 -32.36
C LEU A 412 -33.20 -36.09 -33.85
N THR A 413 -32.10 -35.50 -34.33
CA THR A 413 -31.90 -35.20 -35.76
C THR A 413 -31.85 -36.48 -36.58
N ALA A 414 -31.06 -37.48 -36.16
CA ALA A 414 -31.01 -38.76 -36.86
C ALA A 414 -32.37 -39.49 -36.85
N GLY A 415 -33.14 -39.37 -35.75
CA GLY A 415 -34.51 -39.87 -35.69
C GLY A 415 -35.44 -39.14 -36.66
N ALA A 416 -35.37 -37.80 -36.67
CA ALA A 416 -36.16 -36.95 -37.55
C ALA A 416 -35.89 -37.23 -39.03
N ASP A 417 -34.61 -37.28 -39.44
CA ASP A 417 -34.17 -37.63 -40.79
C ASP A 417 -34.74 -38.97 -41.25
N LYS A 418 -34.73 -39.97 -40.36
CA LYS A 418 -35.23 -41.32 -40.65
C LYS A 418 -36.75 -41.37 -40.84
N ALA A 419 -37.50 -40.63 -40.04
CA ALA A 419 -38.97 -40.65 -40.07
C ALA A 419 -39.57 -39.72 -41.13
N TRP A 420 -38.83 -38.69 -41.55
CA TRP A 420 -39.34 -37.65 -42.44
C TRP A 420 -39.91 -38.17 -43.78
N PRO A 421 -39.26 -39.12 -44.50
CA PRO A 421 -39.81 -39.65 -45.75
C PRO A 421 -41.21 -40.25 -45.59
N ASP A 422 -41.45 -41.01 -44.52
CA ASP A 422 -42.72 -41.65 -44.23
C ASP A 422 -43.80 -40.63 -43.85
N MET A 423 -43.42 -39.55 -43.15
CA MET A 423 -44.32 -38.45 -42.78
C MET A 423 -44.78 -37.67 -44.01
N VAL A 424 -43.84 -37.28 -44.89
CA VAL A 424 -44.17 -36.55 -46.13
C VAL A 424 -44.98 -37.40 -47.08
N GLY A 425 -44.68 -38.70 -47.18
CA GLY A 425 -45.36 -39.64 -48.07
C GLY A 425 -46.87 -39.76 -47.84
N LYS A 426 -47.39 -39.27 -46.71
CA LYS A 426 -48.84 -39.23 -46.42
C LYS A 426 -49.59 -38.14 -47.18
N PHE A 427 -48.88 -37.13 -47.65
CA PHE A 427 -49.47 -36.01 -48.36
C PHE A 427 -49.22 -36.19 -49.86
N SER A 428 -50.28 -36.09 -50.66
CA SER A 428 -50.16 -35.99 -52.11
C SER A 428 -49.67 -34.58 -52.46
N THR A 429 -48.34 -34.41 -52.47
CA THR A 429 -47.68 -33.11 -52.58
C THR A 429 -47.22 -32.82 -54.00
N LYS A 430 -47.23 -31.54 -54.37
CA LYS A 430 -46.49 -31.00 -55.52
C LYS A 430 -45.16 -30.42 -55.02
N ASP A 431 -44.08 -30.69 -55.74
CA ASP A 431 -42.77 -30.13 -55.41
C ASP A 431 -42.71 -28.65 -55.79
N GLY A 432 -42.24 -27.84 -54.84
CA GLY A 432 -42.22 -26.39 -54.94
C GLY A 432 -43.59 -25.78 -54.67
N PHE A 433 -43.59 -24.53 -54.22
CA PHE A 433 -44.78 -23.70 -54.11
C PHE A 433 -44.59 -22.49 -55.02
N ASP A 434 -45.59 -22.18 -55.83
CA ASP A 434 -45.65 -20.93 -56.57
C ASP A 434 -47.00 -20.26 -56.24
N PRO A 435 -46.99 -19.16 -55.48
CA PRO A 435 -48.23 -18.56 -55.02
C PRO A 435 -49.12 -18.04 -56.17
N SER A 436 -48.55 -17.80 -57.34
CA SER A 436 -49.29 -17.29 -58.51
C SER A 436 -50.08 -18.37 -59.26
N SER A 437 -49.68 -19.64 -59.13
CA SER A 437 -50.30 -20.78 -59.81
C SER A 437 -50.91 -21.83 -58.87
N ALA A 438 -50.75 -21.63 -57.56
CA ALA A 438 -51.26 -22.54 -56.55
C ALA A 438 -52.80 -22.60 -56.51
N LYS A 439 -53.34 -23.80 -56.29
CA LYS A 439 -54.78 -24.06 -56.15
C LYS A 439 -55.13 -24.32 -54.70
N SER A 440 -56.20 -23.68 -54.23
CA SER A 440 -56.72 -23.86 -52.88
C SER A 440 -57.03 -25.34 -52.60
N GLY A 441 -56.64 -25.83 -51.42
CA GLY A 441 -56.85 -27.20 -50.98
C GLY A 441 -55.76 -28.21 -51.41
N GLU A 442 -54.78 -27.79 -52.21
CA GLU A 442 -53.65 -28.65 -52.58
C GLU A 442 -52.48 -28.52 -51.58
N TYR A 443 -51.69 -29.59 -51.49
CA TYR A 443 -50.47 -29.65 -50.68
C TYR A 443 -49.23 -29.40 -51.54
N TYR A 444 -48.32 -28.58 -51.03
CA TYR A 444 -47.06 -28.24 -51.68
C TYR A 444 -45.90 -28.53 -50.73
N ARG A 445 -44.84 -29.16 -51.24
CA ARG A 445 -43.61 -29.40 -50.48
C ARG A 445 -42.59 -28.34 -50.85
N ILE A 446 -42.08 -27.64 -49.84
CA ILE A 446 -41.04 -26.63 -49.98
C ILE A 446 -39.78 -27.19 -49.32
N LYS A 447 -38.72 -27.34 -50.11
CA LYS A 447 -37.39 -27.76 -49.66
C LYS A 447 -36.49 -26.55 -49.48
N ASP A 448 -35.55 -26.63 -48.55
CA ASP A 448 -34.57 -25.58 -48.23
C ASP A 448 -35.20 -24.20 -47.95
N GLY A 449 -36.40 -24.19 -47.38
CA GLY A 449 -37.06 -22.97 -46.98
C GLY A 449 -36.50 -22.40 -45.68
N ALA A 450 -36.99 -21.21 -45.33
CA ALA A 450 -36.60 -20.52 -44.12
C ALA A 450 -37.80 -19.80 -43.52
N ASN A 451 -37.98 -19.90 -42.20
CA ASN A 451 -38.90 -19.01 -41.51
C ASN A 451 -38.24 -17.64 -41.36
N ARG A 452 -38.77 -16.64 -42.06
CA ARG A 452 -38.29 -15.26 -42.07
C ARG A 452 -39.11 -14.36 -41.14
N MET A 453 -40.00 -14.94 -40.33
CA MET A 453 -40.68 -14.20 -39.27
C MET A 453 -39.64 -13.68 -38.25
N GLY A 454 -39.76 -12.41 -37.85
CA GLY A 454 -38.77 -11.71 -37.02
C GLY A 454 -37.58 -11.12 -37.80
N TRP A 455 -37.28 -11.64 -38.99
CA TRP A 455 -36.16 -11.19 -39.82
C TRP A 455 -36.60 -10.21 -40.91
N ASP A 456 -37.46 -10.69 -41.82
CA ASP A 456 -38.01 -9.90 -42.92
C ASP A 456 -39.43 -9.43 -42.63
N PHE A 457 -40.09 -10.04 -41.63
CA PHE A 457 -41.49 -9.78 -41.28
C PHE A 457 -41.66 -9.60 -39.78
N LYS A 458 -42.64 -8.80 -39.35
CA LYS A 458 -42.89 -8.52 -37.93
C LYS A 458 -43.68 -9.68 -37.26
N PRO A 459 -43.19 -10.26 -36.14
CA PRO A 459 -43.80 -11.41 -35.44
C PRO A 459 -45.25 -11.19 -34.95
N GLU A 460 -45.65 -9.95 -34.73
CA GLU A 460 -46.95 -9.59 -34.16
C GLU A 460 -48.00 -9.23 -35.22
N SER A 461 -47.64 -9.31 -36.52
CA SER A 461 -48.53 -8.87 -37.59
C SER A 461 -49.42 -10.01 -38.10
N GLY A 462 -50.73 -9.87 -37.94
CA GLY A 462 -51.72 -10.72 -38.61
C GLY A 462 -51.97 -12.10 -37.99
N GLY A 463 -51.35 -12.42 -36.84
CA GLY A 463 -51.54 -13.71 -36.17
C GLY A 463 -50.86 -14.90 -36.87
N PHE A 464 -49.86 -14.62 -37.71
CA PHE A 464 -49.07 -15.63 -38.40
C PHE A 464 -47.81 -15.97 -37.62
N GLU A 465 -47.41 -17.23 -37.66
CA GLU A 465 -46.26 -17.77 -36.91
C GLU A 465 -45.08 -18.08 -37.84
N PHE A 466 -45.38 -18.11 -39.13
CA PHE A 466 -44.48 -18.42 -40.21
C PHE A 466 -44.64 -17.37 -41.30
N ALA A 467 -43.52 -16.90 -41.85
CA ALA A 467 -43.55 -16.11 -43.08
C ALA A 467 -42.28 -16.37 -43.88
N MET A 468 -42.38 -16.36 -45.19
CA MET A 468 -41.21 -16.49 -46.08
C MET A 468 -41.42 -15.73 -47.38
N LYS A 469 -40.41 -15.72 -48.25
CA LYS A 469 -40.56 -15.27 -49.64
C LYS A 469 -40.41 -16.45 -50.58
N VAL A 470 -41.32 -16.56 -51.55
CA VAL A 470 -41.30 -17.59 -52.59
C VAL A 470 -41.39 -16.87 -53.93
N GLY A 471 -40.37 -17.02 -54.78
CA GLY A 471 -40.29 -16.25 -56.03
C GLY A 471 -40.33 -14.72 -55.84
N GLY A 472 -39.85 -14.24 -54.68
CA GLY A 472 -39.91 -12.81 -54.30
C GLY A 472 -41.25 -12.35 -53.69
N GLN A 473 -42.30 -13.16 -53.76
CA GLN A 473 -43.61 -12.85 -53.16
C GLN A 473 -43.65 -13.28 -51.69
N PRO A 474 -44.17 -12.45 -50.77
CA PRO A 474 -44.32 -12.82 -49.37
C PRO A 474 -45.42 -13.87 -49.21
N VAL A 475 -45.20 -14.88 -48.37
CA VAL A 475 -46.16 -15.94 -48.04
C VAL A 475 -46.32 -15.95 -46.52
N ALA A 476 -47.55 -15.92 -46.03
CA ALA A 476 -47.87 -15.96 -44.61
C ALA A 476 -48.38 -17.35 -44.23
N GLY A 477 -48.04 -17.84 -43.04
CA GLY A 477 -48.56 -19.12 -42.60
C GLY A 477 -48.80 -19.27 -41.11
N THR A 478 -49.67 -20.22 -40.81
CA THR A 478 -49.92 -20.72 -39.45
C THR A 478 -49.48 -22.17 -39.36
N TYR A 479 -49.09 -22.60 -38.16
CA TYR A 479 -48.79 -24.00 -37.91
C TYR A 479 -50.10 -24.78 -37.68
N ASP A 480 -50.15 -26.01 -38.18
CA ASP A 480 -51.07 -26.99 -37.60
C ASP A 480 -50.79 -27.13 -36.10
N SER A 481 -51.83 -27.37 -35.29
CA SER A 481 -51.67 -27.50 -33.83
C SER A 481 -50.67 -28.60 -33.47
N THR A 482 -50.63 -29.69 -34.23
CA THR A 482 -49.66 -30.78 -34.05
C THR A 482 -48.23 -30.29 -34.27
N VAL A 483 -48.02 -29.52 -35.33
CA VAL A 483 -46.72 -28.95 -35.69
C VAL A 483 -46.27 -27.94 -34.63
N ARG A 484 -47.18 -27.05 -34.19
CA ARG A 484 -46.92 -26.07 -33.12
C ARG A 484 -46.48 -26.74 -31.83
N SER A 485 -47.24 -27.72 -31.35
CA SER A 485 -46.91 -28.44 -30.11
C SER A 485 -45.58 -29.18 -30.21
N ALA A 486 -45.27 -29.77 -31.37
CA ALA A 486 -44.00 -30.44 -31.60
C ALA A 486 -42.80 -29.46 -31.58
N ILE A 487 -42.96 -28.27 -32.17
CA ILE A 487 -41.95 -27.20 -32.11
C ILE A 487 -41.68 -26.83 -30.64
N GLU A 488 -42.74 -26.54 -29.87
CA GLU A 488 -42.64 -26.17 -28.45
C GLU A 488 -41.98 -27.28 -27.61
N GLU A 489 -42.36 -28.54 -27.84
CA GLU A 489 -41.81 -29.69 -27.14
C GLU A 489 -40.31 -29.87 -27.44
N ILE A 490 -39.91 -29.82 -28.72
CA ILE A 490 -38.49 -29.96 -29.10
C ILE A 490 -37.66 -28.80 -28.57
N GLN A 491 -38.15 -27.56 -28.65
CA GLN A 491 -37.43 -26.41 -28.12
C GLN A 491 -37.24 -26.51 -26.60
N LYS A 492 -38.27 -26.96 -25.88
CA LYS A 492 -38.19 -27.21 -24.44
C LYS A 492 -37.24 -28.35 -24.10
N LYS A 493 -37.28 -29.45 -24.85
CA LYS A 493 -36.48 -30.66 -24.60
C LYS A 493 -35.00 -30.44 -24.88
N THR A 494 -34.69 -29.71 -25.95
CA THR A 494 -33.30 -29.42 -26.35
C THR A 494 -32.74 -28.15 -25.72
N ASN A 495 -33.60 -27.33 -25.10
CA ASN A 495 -33.28 -25.98 -24.63
C ASN A 495 -32.62 -25.12 -25.75
N ARG A 496 -33.06 -25.32 -27.00
CA ARG A 496 -32.58 -24.61 -28.19
C ARG A 496 -33.76 -24.15 -29.03
N THR A 497 -33.63 -22.97 -29.62
CA THR A 497 -34.56 -22.53 -30.68
C THR A 497 -34.32 -23.38 -31.93
N ILE A 498 -35.40 -23.70 -32.65
CA ILE A 498 -35.29 -24.36 -33.95
C ILE A 498 -34.63 -23.39 -34.93
N GLU A 499 -33.71 -23.89 -35.74
CA GLU A 499 -33.03 -23.07 -36.74
C GLU A 499 -34.02 -22.48 -37.73
N ASP A 500 -33.81 -21.24 -38.18
CA ASP A 500 -34.73 -20.57 -39.11
C ASP A 500 -34.52 -20.97 -40.58
N ARG A 501 -33.58 -21.88 -40.88
CA ARG A 501 -33.16 -22.26 -42.25
C ARG A 501 -33.10 -23.78 -42.41
N GLY A 502 -33.02 -24.23 -43.66
CA GLY A 502 -32.94 -25.67 -43.98
C GLY A 502 -34.24 -26.41 -43.72
N TRP A 503 -35.37 -25.69 -43.78
CA TRP A 503 -36.68 -26.28 -43.56
C TRP A 503 -37.10 -27.09 -44.79
N ASP A 504 -37.51 -28.32 -44.57
CA ASP A 504 -38.27 -29.12 -45.52
C ASP A 504 -39.67 -29.30 -44.94
N PHE A 505 -40.70 -28.77 -45.60
CA PHE A 505 -42.03 -28.73 -45.01
C PHE A 505 -43.13 -28.81 -46.06
N VAL A 506 -44.29 -29.27 -45.61
CA VAL A 506 -45.49 -29.40 -46.43
C VAL A 506 -46.49 -28.34 -45.98
N VAL A 507 -47.01 -27.60 -46.95
CA VAL A 507 -48.03 -26.58 -46.73
C VAL A 507 -49.33 -26.93 -47.44
N LEU A 508 -50.46 -26.69 -46.78
CA LEU A 508 -51.78 -26.65 -47.38
C LEU A 508 -52.09 -25.20 -47.78
N TYR A 509 -52.35 -24.95 -49.06
CA TYR A 509 -52.75 -23.61 -49.51
C TYR A 509 -54.24 -23.37 -49.25
N GLU A 510 -54.59 -22.35 -48.48
CA GLU A 510 -56.00 -22.09 -48.10
C GLU A 510 -56.79 -21.26 -49.13
N GLY A 511 -56.13 -20.76 -50.18
CA GLY A 511 -56.77 -19.89 -51.17
C GLY A 511 -57.13 -18.49 -50.65
N LYS A 512 -56.66 -18.11 -49.46
CA LYS A 512 -56.91 -16.81 -48.82
C LYS A 512 -55.69 -15.89 -48.95
N GLN A 513 -55.95 -14.59 -48.91
CA GLN A 513 -54.94 -13.54 -48.79
C GLN A 513 -54.97 -12.97 -47.37
N GLY A 514 -53.78 -12.77 -46.80
CA GLY A 514 -53.55 -12.14 -45.51
C GLY A 514 -52.68 -10.91 -45.65
N LYS A 515 -52.48 -10.18 -44.55
CA LYS A 515 -51.61 -9.01 -44.50
C LYS A 515 -50.45 -9.26 -43.55
N LEU A 516 -49.23 -9.15 -44.06
CA LEU A 516 -48.00 -9.19 -43.28
C LEU A 516 -47.41 -7.80 -43.18
N GLN A 517 -46.69 -7.54 -42.09
CA GLN A 517 -45.82 -6.38 -41.99
C GLN A 517 -44.40 -6.79 -42.36
N GLN A 518 -43.93 -6.35 -43.51
CA GLN A 518 -42.57 -6.61 -43.99
C GLN A 518 -41.64 -5.47 -43.57
N PHE A 519 -40.46 -5.81 -43.06
CA PHE A 519 -39.37 -4.87 -42.87
C PHE A 519 -38.80 -4.49 -44.23
N ARG A 520 -38.68 -3.19 -44.47
CA ARG A 520 -38.01 -2.62 -45.62
C ARG A 520 -36.83 -1.79 -45.13
N GLU A 521 -35.65 -2.19 -45.55
CA GLU A 521 -34.44 -1.42 -45.30
C GLU A 521 -34.14 -0.57 -46.53
N GLY A 522 -33.84 0.70 -46.29
CA GLY A 522 -33.40 1.63 -47.32
C GLY A 522 -32.22 2.45 -46.84
N SER A 523 -31.48 3.01 -47.77
CA SER A 523 -30.42 3.99 -47.47
C SER A 523 -31.01 5.40 -47.47
N VAL A 524 -30.63 6.19 -46.47
CA VAL A 524 -30.86 7.64 -46.49
C VAL A 524 -29.71 8.24 -47.28
N GLN A 525 -30.01 8.88 -48.40
CA GLN A 525 -29.02 9.57 -49.21
C GLN A 525 -29.16 11.09 -49.09
N THR A 526 -28.04 11.81 -49.14
CA THR A 526 -28.02 13.27 -49.30
C THR A 526 -28.50 13.66 -50.70
N THR A 527 -28.77 14.95 -50.91
CA THR A 527 -29.10 15.49 -52.24
C THR A 527 -27.99 15.27 -53.27
N GLY A 528 -26.75 14.97 -52.83
CA GLY A 528 -25.61 14.59 -53.67
C GLY A 528 -25.45 13.09 -53.92
N GLY A 529 -26.37 12.24 -53.43
CA GLY A 529 -26.32 10.78 -53.60
C GLY A 529 -25.46 10.02 -52.58
N GLU A 530 -24.87 10.71 -51.61
CA GLU A 530 -24.05 10.09 -50.57
C GLU A 530 -24.92 9.44 -49.49
N GLN A 531 -24.67 8.17 -49.18
CA GLN A 531 -25.40 7.45 -48.14
C GLN A 531 -24.99 7.93 -46.74
N VAL A 532 -25.92 8.54 -46.01
CA VAL A 532 -25.73 9.10 -44.65
C VAL A 532 -26.37 8.29 -43.54
N GLY A 533 -27.09 7.22 -43.90
CA GLY A 533 -27.64 6.29 -42.92
C GLY A 533 -28.43 5.17 -43.57
N THR A 534 -28.97 4.30 -42.74
CA THR A 534 -29.99 3.31 -43.10
C THR A 534 -31.23 3.56 -42.28
N TYR A 535 -32.39 3.33 -42.88
CA TYR A 535 -33.66 3.32 -42.17
C TYR A 535 -34.30 1.93 -42.31
N ARG A 536 -35.06 1.53 -41.30
CA ARG A 536 -35.88 0.32 -41.33
C ARG A 536 -37.32 0.75 -41.12
N GLU A 537 -38.12 0.72 -42.18
CA GLU A 537 -39.56 0.96 -42.10
C GLU A 537 -40.33 -0.36 -42.17
N THR A 538 -41.60 -0.32 -41.77
CA THR A 538 -42.49 -1.48 -41.85
C THR A 538 -43.60 -1.18 -42.84
N GLN A 539 -43.74 -2.02 -43.87
CA GLN A 539 -44.77 -1.90 -44.89
C GLN A 539 -45.75 -3.06 -44.79
N THR A 540 -47.05 -2.79 -44.89
CA THR A 540 -48.05 -3.84 -45.02
C THR A 540 -48.05 -4.37 -46.45
N VAL A 541 -47.88 -5.69 -46.60
CA VAL A 541 -47.90 -6.40 -47.88
C VAL A 541 -48.94 -7.50 -47.85
N ASP A 542 -49.64 -7.69 -48.97
CA ASP A 542 -50.57 -8.80 -49.12
C ASP A 542 -49.77 -10.09 -49.37
N ALA A 543 -50.17 -11.16 -48.69
CA ALA A 543 -49.48 -12.44 -48.74
C ALA A 543 -50.50 -13.60 -48.76
N PRO A 544 -50.38 -14.56 -49.69
CA PRO A 544 -51.17 -15.79 -49.64
C PRO A 544 -50.95 -16.52 -48.32
N ILE A 545 -52.05 -17.05 -47.77
CA ILE A 545 -52.06 -17.77 -46.51
C ILE A 545 -51.90 -19.27 -46.78
N VAL A 546 -50.92 -19.86 -46.11
CA VAL A 546 -50.69 -21.29 -46.08
C VAL A 546 -50.79 -21.83 -44.66
N LYS A 547 -51.11 -23.12 -44.52
CA LYS A 547 -51.02 -23.82 -43.24
C LYS A 547 -49.90 -24.85 -43.32
N VAL A 548 -48.90 -24.76 -42.46
CA VAL A 548 -47.80 -25.74 -42.39
C VAL A 548 -48.33 -26.99 -41.70
N VAL A 549 -48.46 -28.07 -42.46
CA VAL A 549 -49.05 -29.35 -42.00
C VAL A 549 -47.99 -30.42 -41.74
N ALA A 550 -46.77 -30.27 -42.23
CA ALA A 550 -45.64 -31.11 -41.86
C ALA A 550 -44.36 -30.30 -41.91
N LEU A 551 -43.40 -30.59 -41.04
CA LEU A 551 -42.14 -29.84 -40.92
C LEU A 551 -41.00 -30.76 -40.53
N HIS A 552 -39.87 -30.58 -41.20
CA HIS A 552 -38.57 -31.15 -40.88
C HIS A 552 -37.49 -30.07 -40.85
N VAL A 553 -36.76 -30.01 -39.74
CA VAL A 553 -35.61 -29.12 -39.53
C VAL A 553 -34.79 -29.60 -38.34
N GLY A 554 -33.56 -30.05 -38.59
CA GLY A 554 -32.66 -30.56 -37.56
C GLY A 554 -33.32 -31.63 -36.67
N PRO A 555 -33.46 -31.42 -35.35
CA PRO A 555 -34.06 -32.41 -34.44
C PRO A 555 -35.58 -32.56 -34.55
N LEU A 556 -36.25 -31.78 -35.40
CA LEU A 556 -37.71 -31.82 -35.54
C LEU A 556 -38.10 -32.54 -36.84
N ALA A 557 -38.96 -33.56 -36.72
CA ALA A 557 -39.83 -34.05 -37.79
C ALA A 557 -41.24 -34.23 -37.23
N VAL A 558 -42.24 -33.67 -37.90
CA VAL A 558 -43.64 -33.74 -37.51
C VAL A 558 -44.56 -33.64 -38.72
N ALA A 559 -45.73 -34.27 -38.64
CA ALA A 559 -46.79 -34.17 -39.64
C ALA A 559 -48.17 -34.13 -38.97
N GLN A 560 -49.13 -33.48 -39.60
CA GLN A 560 -50.50 -33.38 -39.11
C GLN A 560 -51.08 -34.78 -38.90
N GLY A 561 -51.63 -35.03 -37.71
CA GLY A 561 -52.13 -36.35 -37.32
C GLY A 561 -51.04 -37.34 -36.89
N GLN A 562 -49.78 -36.90 -36.78
CA GLN A 562 -48.66 -37.66 -36.24
C GLN A 562 -47.93 -36.83 -35.18
N GLY A 563 -47.59 -37.43 -34.03
CA GLY A 563 -46.77 -36.74 -33.04
C GLY A 563 -45.34 -36.52 -33.53
N ALA A 564 -44.58 -35.73 -32.76
CA ALA A 564 -43.16 -35.53 -33.02
C ALA A 564 -42.37 -36.86 -32.96
N VAL A 565 -41.23 -36.89 -33.64
CA VAL A 565 -40.32 -38.03 -33.59
C VAL A 565 -39.64 -38.12 -32.22
N LYS A 566 -39.58 -39.33 -31.68
CA LYS A 566 -38.84 -39.68 -30.45
C LYS A 566 -37.37 -39.94 -30.76
N GLU A 567 -36.55 -40.04 -29.72
CA GLU A 567 -35.09 -40.29 -29.83
C GLU A 567 -34.73 -41.59 -30.57
N ASP A 568 -35.62 -42.58 -30.59
CA ASP A 568 -35.45 -43.86 -31.29
C ASP A 568 -35.89 -43.82 -32.76
N GLY A 569 -36.31 -42.65 -33.27
CA GLY A 569 -36.89 -42.48 -34.59
C GLY A 569 -38.33 -42.96 -34.70
N ALA A 570 -38.97 -43.40 -33.60
CA ALA A 570 -40.38 -43.75 -33.61
C ALA A 570 -41.23 -42.48 -33.66
N VAL A 571 -42.26 -42.50 -34.50
CA VAL A 571 -43.25 -41.43 -34.55
C VAL A 571 -44.16 -41.56 -33.33
N ALA A 572 -44.21 -40.53 -32.47
CA ALA A 572 -45.16 -40.54 -31.36
C ALA A 572 -46.60 -40.56 -31.91
N ALA A 573 -47.51 -41.22 -31.20
CA ALA A 573 -48.93 -40.97 -31.45
C ALA A 573 -49.18 -39.47 -31.29
N PRO A 574 -50.02 -38.85 -32.14
CA PRO A 574 -50.43 -37.48 -31.89
C PRO A 574 -50.95 -37.44 -30.46
N THR A 575 -50.40 -36.57 -29.64
CA THR A 575 -50.95 -36.25 -28.33
C THR A 575 -52.29 -35.60 -28.61
N GLY A 576 -53.32 -36.44 -28.79
CA GLY A 576 -54.69 -36.01 -28.90
C GLY A 576 -54.98 -35.11 -27.71
N ASP A 577 -55.69 -34.02 -27.98
CA ASP A 577 -55.98 -32.86 -27.13
C ASP A 577 -56.70 -33.26 -25.81
N SER A 578 -56.01 -34.08 -25.01
CA SER A 578 -56.49 -34.75 -23.81
C SER A 578 -55.98 -33.93 -22.64
N GLY A 579 -56.43 -32.68 -22.50
CA GLY A 579 -56.36 -31.96 -21.23
C GLY A 579 -55.02 -31.95 -20.49
N VAL A 580 -53.88 -32.06 -21.18
CA VAL A 580 -52.55 -31.92 -20.58
C VAL A 580 -52.12 -30.49 -20.77
N VAL A 581 -52.50 -29.69 -19.76
CA VAL A 581 -51.79 -28.54 -19.22
C VAL A 581 -50.73 -27.94 -20.17
N GLY A 582 -51.14 -26.90 -20.90
CA GLY A 582 -50.24 -25.98 -21.57
C GLY A 582 -49.28 -25.34 -20.56
N ALA A 583 -48.09 -25.91 -20.45
CA ALA A 583 -46.99 -25.35 -19.70
C ALA A 583 -46.18 -24.43 -20.62
N ALA A 584 -46.35 -23.12 -20.37
CA ALA A 584 -45.70 -21.96 -20.98
C ALA A 584 -46.28 -21.54 -22.35
N SER A 585 -47.45 -20.93 -22.42
CA SER A 585 -47.55 -19.47 -22.16
C SER A 585 -48.91 -19.00 -21.60
N THR A 586 -49.83 -19.92 -21.30
CA THR A 586 -51.15 -19.63 -20.70
C THR A 586 -51.35 -20.19 -19.28
N GLY A 587 -50.48 -21.10 -18.81
CA GLY A 587 -50.54 -21.69 -17.46
C GLY A 587 -50.10 -20.78 -16.29
N SER A 588 -49.41 -19.66 -16.57
CA SER A 588 -49.07 -18.68 -15.53
C SER A 588 -50.31 -17.99 -14.99
N GLY A 589 -51.37 -17.83 -15.80
CA GLY A 589 -52.56 -17.10 -15.42
C GLY A 589 -53.30 -17.74 -14.23
N TRP A 590 -53.59 -19.04 -14.30
CA TRP A 590 -54.31 -19.75 -13.23
C TRP A 590 -53.50 -19.80 -11.93
N LEU A 591 -52.24 -20.25 -11.97
CA LEU A 591 -51.45 -20.39 -10.75
C LEU A 591 -51.22 -19.02 -10.09
N ARG A 592 -51.02 -17.99 -10.91
CA ARG A 592 -50.90 -16.61 -10.46
C ARG A 592 -52.23 -16.09 -9.90
N ARG A 593 -53.38 -16.39 -10.52
CA ARG A 593 -54.73 -16.08 -9.99
C ARG A 593 -54.98 -16.77 -8.65
N VAL A 594 -54.62 -18.05 -8.52
CA VAL A 594 -54.70 -18.78 -7.24
C VAL A 594 -53.79 -18.16 -6.19
N LEU A 595 -52.58 -17.74 -6.57
CA LEU A 595 -51.67 -17.06 -5.66
C LEU A 595 -52.21 -15.68 -5.22
N TYR A 596 -52.74 -14.87 -6.15
CA TYR A 596 -53.42 -13.61 -5.85
C TYR A 596 -54.59 -13.83 -4.89
N LEU A 597 -55.36 -14.89 -5.12
CA LEU A 597 -56.48 -15.26 -4.29
C LEU A 597 -56.04 -15.64 -2.88
N LEU A 598 -55.06 -16.53 -2.74
CA LEU A 598 -54.58 -16.98 -1.44
C LEU A 598 -53.99 -15.82 -0.65
N VAL A 599 -53.10 -15.04 -1.27
CA VAL A 599 -52.47 -13.88 -0.61
C VAL A 599 -53.50 -12.81 -0.28
N GLY A 600 -54.45 -12.54 -1.17
CA GLY A 600 -55.49 -11.54 -0.93
C GLY A 600 -56.49 -11.95 0.16
N LEU A 601 -56.89 -13.22 0.23
CA LEU A 601 -57.72 -13.74 1.31
C LEU A 601 -56.98 -13.74 2.64
N VAL A 602 -55.69 -14.08 2.67
CA VAL A 602 -54.86 -13.98 3.88
C VAL A 602 -54.72 -12.53 4.33
N ALA A 603 -54.44 -11.60 3.41
CA ALA A 603 -54.33 -10.17 3.72
C ALA A 603 -55.65 -9.63 4.30
N ALA A 604 -56.79 -9.97 3.68
CA ALA A 604 -58.12 -9.59 4.14
C ALA A 604 -58.43 -10.19 5.52
N PHE A 605 -58.16 -11.48 5.71
CA PHE A 605 -58.37 -12.18 6.99
C PHE A 605 -57.56 -11.53 8.11
N VAL A 606 -56.25 -11.36 7.94
CA VAL A 606 -55.38 -10.76 8.96
C VAL A 606 -55.80 -9.31 9.26
N CYS A 607 -56.17 -8.54 8.24
CA CYS A 607 -56.70 -7.19 8.39
C CYS A 607 -57.98 -7.17 9.25
N LEU A 608 -58.95 -8.06 8.98
CA LEU A 608 -60.20 -8.14 9.71
C LEU A 608 -60.03 -8.65 11.16
N VAL A 609 -59.10 -9.58 11.40
CA VAL A 609 -58.72 -10.01 12.77
C VAL A 609 -58.13 -8.84 13.54
N LYS A 610 -57.18 -8.11 12.95
CA LYS A 610 -56.58 -6.92 13.57
C LYS A 610 -57.58 -5.79 13.81
N ALA A 611 -58.57 -5.65 12.93
CA ALA A 611 -59.68 -4.70 13.09
C ALA A 611 -60.75 -5.16 14.10
N ARG A 612 -60.62 -6.36 14.69
CA ARG A 612 -61.59 -6.97 15.60
C ARG A 612 -63.00 -7.02 15.02
N PHE A 613 -63.10 -7.43 13.76
CA PHE A 613 -64.39 -7.55 13.09
C PHE A 613 -65.29 -8.56 13.80
N ALA A 614 -66.42 -8.09 14.34
CA ALA A 614 -67.26 -8.87 15.26
C ALA A 614 -67.68 -10.27 14.72
N PRO A 615 -68.05 -10.43 13.43
CA PRO A 615 -68.37 -11.75 12.88
C PRO A 615 -67.22 -12.76 12.88
N LEU A 616 -65.96 -12.30 12.77
CA LEU A 616 -64.80 -13.18 12.88
C LEU A 616 -64.40 -13.43 14.34
N ALA A 617 -64.65 -12.47 15.24
CA ALA A 617 -64.37 -12.62 16.67
C ALA A 617 -65.22 -13.73 17.32
N SER A 618 -66.41 -14.04 16.77
CA SER A 618 -67.26 -15.16 17.22
C SER A 618 -66.82 -16.53 16.71
N VAL A 619 -65.84 -16.62 15.80
CA VAL A 619 -65.37 -17.89 15.24
C VAL A 619 -64.23 -18.43 16.11
N ALA A 620 -64.46 -19.54 16.83
CA ALA A 620 -63.49 -20.10 17.78
C ALA A 620 -62.10 -20.38 17.16
N GLN A 621 -62.06 -20.77 15.88
CA GLN A 621 -60.83 -21.03 15.14
C GLN A 621 -59.99 -19.75 14.94
N VAL A 622 -60.63 -18.58 14.84
CA VAL A 622 -59.91 -17.30 14.70
C VAL A 622 -59.16 -16.97 15.99
N GLY A 623 -59.78 -17.23 17.15
CA GLY A 623 -59.12 -17.10 18.45
C GLY A 623 -57.90 -18.02 18.60
N GLN A 624 -57.99 -19.26 18.10
CA GLN A 624 -56.87 -20.20 18.09
C GLN A 624 -55.73 -19.77 17.15
N VAL A 625 -56.06 -19.22 15.97
CA VAL A 625 -55.06 -18.69 15.04
C VAL A 625 -54.39 -17.44 15.62
N GLN A 626 -55.15 -16.53 16.23
CA GLN A 626 -54.58 -15.33 16.87
C GLN A 626 -53.69 -15.69 18.06
N ALA A 627 -54.08 -16.67 18.88
CA ALA A 627 -53.28 -17.14 20.01
C ALA A 627 -52.01 -17.89 19.57
N SER A 628 -52.08 -18.69 18.51
CA SER A 628 -50.94 -19.48 18.03
C SER A 628 -49.93 -18.66 17.22
N VAL A 629 -50.41 -17.75 16.38
CA VAL A 629 -49.55 -16.89 15.58
C VAL A 629 -49.01 -15.74 16.43
N GLY A 630 -49.84 -15.13 17.28
CA GLY A 630 -49.48 -13.97 18.09
C GLY A 630 -49.61 -12.64 17.32
N ASP A 631 -49.98 -11.58 18.05
CA ASP A 631 -50.33 -10.27 17.48
C ASP A 631 -49.19 -9.60 16.70
N GLN A 632 -47.94 -9.82 17.11
CA GLN A 632 -46.77 -9.30 16.39
C GLN A 632 -46.54 -10.03 15.07
N ASN A 633 -46.65 -11.37 15.05
CA ASN A 633 -46.46 -12.17 13.83
C ASN A 633 -47.57 -11.90 12.82
N LEU A 634 -48.82 -11.69 13.26
CA LEU A 634 -49.90 -11.22 12.38
C LEU A 634 -49.55 -9.88 11.69
N SER A 635 -48.85 -9.00 12.39
CA SER A 635 -48.40 -7.73 11.82
C SER A 635 -47.31 -7.93 10.76
N TYR A 636 -46.38 -8.86 10.98
CA TYR A 636 -45.38 -9.24 9.98
C TYR A 636 -45.98 -9.94 8.75
N VAL A 637 -46.97 -10.81 8.94
CA VAL A 637 -47.74 -11.42 7.84
C VAL A 637 -48.45 -10.33 7.03
N GLY A 638 -49.04 -9.34 7.70
CA GLY A 638 -49.63 -8.16 7.06
C GLY A 638 -48.61 -7.40 6.18
N LEU A 639 -47.43 -7.12 6.72
CA LEU A 639 -46.36 -6.45 5.96
C LEU A 639 -45.85 -7.29 4.77
N ALA A 640 -45.75 -8.61 4.92
CA ALA A 640 -45.38 -9.50 3.81
C ALA A 640 -46.43 -9.45 2.68
N CYS A 641 -47.72 -9.46 3.03
CA CYS A 641 -48.80 -9.29 2.05
C CYS A 641 -48.76 -7.91 1.39
N ALA A 642 -48.43 -6.85 2.15
CA ALA A 642 -48.28 -5.51 1.60
C ALA A 642 -47.13 -5.41 0.60
N ALA A 643 -45.98 -6.01 0.91
CA ALA A 643 -44.82 -6.03 0.02
C ALA A 643 -45.13 -6.79 -1.28
N LEU A 644 -45.77 -7.96 -1.20
CA LEU A 644 -46.21 -8.71 -2.38
C LEU A 644 -47.23 -7.92 -3.21
N GLY A 645 -48.21 -7.30 -2.55
CA GLY A 645 -49.17 -6.41 -3.20
C GLY A 645 -48.50 -5.25 -3.95
N ALA A 646 -47.49 -4.62 -3.35
CA ALA A 646 -46.75 -3.52 -3.98
C ALA A 646 -45.94 -3.98 -5.21
N VAL A 647 -45.28 -5.15 -5.13
CA VAL A 647 -44.58 -5.75 -6.29
C VAL A 647 -45.58 -6.05 -7.42
N TRP A 648 -46.76 -6.56 -7.08
CA TRP A 648 -47.82 -6.83 -8.05
C TRP A 648 -48.43 -5.56 -8.64
N LEU A 649 -48.53 -4.49 -7.86
CA LEU A 649 -48.97 -3.19 -8.34
C LEU A 649 -47.98 -2.61 -9.37
N LEU A 650 -46.68 -2.66 -9.08
CA LEU A 650 -45.63 -2.21 -9.99
C LEU A 650 -45.60 -3.00 -11.29
N THR A 651 -45.72 -4.32 -11.22
CA THR A 651 -45.79 -5.18 -12.43
C THR A 651 -47.07 -4.95 -13.23
N SER A 652 -48.20 -4.65 -12.57
CA SER A 652 -49.48 -4.35 -13.25
C SER A 652 -49.48 -2.98 -13.92
N LEU A 653 -48.78 -1.98 -13.37
CA LEU A 653 -48.61 -0.66 -13.97
C LEU A 653 -47.82 -0.72 -15.28
N ILE A 654 -46.80 -1.58 -15.36
CA ILE A 654 -46.01 -1.80 -16.58
C ILE A 654 -46.83 -2.54 -17.66
N GLY A 655 -47.74 -3.43 -17.24
CA GLY A 655 -48.56 -4.26 -18.14
C GLY A 655 -49.92 -3.70 -18.54
N LEU A 656 -50.25 -2.43 -18.23
CA LEU A 656 -51.52 -1.73 -18.57
C LEU A 656 -52.83 -2.50 -18.22
N SER A 657 -52.78 -3.42 -17.27
CA SER A 657 -53.95 -4.22 -16.87
C SER A 657 -54.71 -3.55 -15.72
N PHE A 658 -55.74 -2.75 -16.06
CA PHE A 658 -56.55 -1.98 -15.09
C PHE A 658 -57.11 -2.81 -13.93
N PHE A 659 -57.53 -4.05 -14.18
CA PHE A 659 -58.12 -4.91 -13.14
C PHE A 659 -57.09 -5.40 -12.10
N GLY A 660 -55.85 -5.66 -12.54
CA GLY A 660 -54.76 -6.08 -11.65
C GLY A 660 -54.32 -4.97 -10.68
N ILE A 661 -54.50 -3.71 -11.07
CA ILE A 661 -54.17 -2.54 -10.25
C ILE A 661 -55.09 -2.46 -9.03
N LEU A 662 -56.41 -2.57 -9.20
CA LEU A 662 -57.38 -2.47 -8.09
C LEU A 662 -57.18 -3.59 -7.07
N LEU A 663 -56.99 -4.82 -7.55
CA LEU A 663 -56.76 -5.97 -6.67
C LEU A 663 -55.44 -5.82 -5.90
N SER A 664 -54.35 -5.46 -6.58
CA SER A 664 -53.04 -5.28 -5.94
C SER A 664 -53.04 -4.13 -4.92
N LEU A 665 -53.75 -3.06 -5.21
CA LEU A 665 -53.94 -1.93 -4.29
C LEU A 665 -54.70 -2.36 -3.03
N ALA A 666 -55.77 -3.15 -3.19
CA ALA A 666 -56.56 -3.63 -2.05
C ALA A 666 -55.75 -4.56 -1.13
N ILE A 667 -54.97 -5.48 -1.71
CA ILE A 667 -54.05 -6.35 -0.95
C ILE A 667 -53.00 -5.53 -0.22
N THR A 668 -52.43 -4.52 -0.88
CA THR A 668 -51.44 -3.61 -0.28
C THR A 668 -52.04 -2.85 0.90
N ALA A 669 -53.23 -2.27 0.73
CA ALA A 669 -53.92 -1.53 1.78
C ALA A 669 -54.27 -2.42 2.99
N ALA A 670 -54.79 -3.63 2.76
CA ALA A 670 -55.11 -4.59 3.80
C ALA A 670 -53.85 -5.03 4.58
N GLY A 671 -52.75 -5.30 3.86
CA GLY A 671 -51.47 -5.66 4.46
C GLY A 671 -50.85 -4.51 5.29
N LEU A 672 -50.88 -3.28 4.77
CA LEU A 672 -50.37 -2.10 5.49
C LEU A 672 -51.19 -1.82 6.75
N TYR A 673 -52.51 -1.99 6.70
CA TYR A 673 -53.36 -1.89 7.89
C TYR A 673 -52.99 -2.95 8.93
N ALA A 674 -52.85 -4.21 8.51
CA ALA A 674 -52.45 -5.30 9.41
C ALA A 674 -51.06 -5.07 10.04
N GLY A 675 -50.14 -4.45 9.29
CA GLY A 675 -48.79 -4.08 9.74
C GLY A 675 -48.69 -2.77 10.53
N LEU A 676 -49.80 -2.06 10.78
CA LEU A 676 -49.81 -0.71 11.34
C LEU A 676 -49.09 -0.60 12.69
N ASP A 677 -49.22 -1.62 13.56
CA ASP A 677 -48.57 -1.64 14.88
C ASP A 677 -47.03 -1.69 14.77
N VAL A 678 -46.51 -2.46 13.81
CA VAL A 678 -45.06 -2.54 13.54
C VAL A 678 -44.57 -1.23 12.93
N LEU A 679 -45.34 -0.64 12.00
CA LEU A 679 -45.01 0.65 11.39
C LEU A 679 -44.99 1.79 12.41
N LEU A 680 -45.91 1.77 13.38
CA LEU A 680 -45.93 2.70 14.52
C LEU A 680 -44.69 2.51 15.42
N THR A 681 -44.38 1.26 15.76
CA THR A 681 -43.23 0.93 16.65
C THR A 681 -41.90 1.33 16.01
N ARG A 682 -41.80 1.26 14.68
CA ARG A 682 -40.62 1.67 13.91
C ARG A 682 -40.57 3.17 13.60
N GLY A 683 -41.56 3.96 14.04
CA GLY A 683 -41.62 5.40 13.80
C GLY A 683 -41.93 5.78 12.35
N LEU A 684 -42.35 4.84 11.51
CA LEU A 684 -42.68 5.08 10.09
C LEU A 684 -44.07 5.72 9.92
N VAL A 685 -44.97 5.49 10.88
CA VAL A 685 -46.31 6.11 10.91
C VAL A 685 -46.46 6.86 12.23
N LYS A 686 -46.92 8.11 12.16
CA LYS A 686 -47.24 8.92 13.35
C LYS A 686 -48.51 8.40 14.03
N GLN A 687 -48.58 8.49 15.36
CA GLN A 687 -49.76 8.09 16.14
C GLN A 687 -51.06 8.73 15.65
N GLU A 688 -51.02 10.01 15.26
CA GLU A 688 -52.17 10.73 14.71
C GLU A 688 -52.71 10.11 13.41
N MET A 689 -51.82 9.65 12.53
CA MET A 689 -52.21 9.00 11.27
C MET A 689 -52.78 7.61 11.55
N ALA A 690 -52.20 6.85 12.47
CA ALA A 690 -52.75 5.56 12.86
C ALA A 690 -54.13 5.68 13.51
N ALA A 691 -54.38 6.71 14.33
CA ALA A 691 -55.70 6.97 14.90
C ALA A 691 -56.77 7.21 13.82
N LYS A 692 -56.41 7.89 12.73
CA LYS A 692 -57.30 8.10 11.56
C LYS A 692 -57.51 6.84 10.73
N ILE A 693 -56.52 5.96 10.65
CA ILE A 693 -56.55 4.74 9.82
C ILE A 693 -57.29 3.59 10.54
N LYS A 694 -57.16 3.46 11.86
CA LYS A 694 -57.81 2.40 12.67
C LYS A 694 -59.30 2.16 12.37
N PRO A 695 -60.18 3.19 12.29
CA PRO A 695 -61.60 2.95 11.97
C PRO A 695 -61.85 2.39 10.56
N LEU A 696 -60.87 2.49 9.65
CA LEU A 696 -60.98 2.01 8.27
C LEU A 696 -60.60 0.53 8.11
N GLY A 697 -60.15 -0.16 9.16
CA GLY A 697 -59.70 -1.56 9.05
C GLY A 697 -60.75 -2.53 8.52
N VAL A 698 -61.98 -2.44 9.06
CA VAL A 698 -63.10 -3.28 8.63
C VAL A 698 -63.46 -3.04 7.16
N PRO A 699 -63.70 -1.79 6.69
CA PRO A 699 -64.01 -1.58 5.28
C PRO A 699 -62.86 -1.99 4.36
N ILE A 700 -61.60 -1.72 4.71
CA ILE A 700 -60.44 -2.15 3.91
C ILE A 700 -60.40 -3.68 3.77
N GLY A 701 -60.56 -4.41 4.87
CA GLY A 701 -60.54 -5.86 4.89
C GLY A 701 -61.68 -6.48 4.08
N LEU A 702 -62.91 -5.95 4.21
CA LEU A 702 -64.07 -6.42 3.45
C LEU A 702 -63.96 -6.10 1.96
N THR A 703 -63.48 -4.90 1.59
CA THR A 703 -63.24 -4.52 0.19
C THR A 703 -62.17 -5.41 -0.43
N CYS A 704 -61.08 -5.71 0.29
CA CYS A 704 -60.06 -6.65 -0.17
C CYS A 704 -60.66 -8.05 -0.42
N ALA A 705 -61.40 -8.60 0.55
CA ALA A 705 -62.06 -9.89 0.39
C ALA A 705 -63.02 -9.93 -0.81
N ALA A 706 -63.84 -8.88 -0.98
CA ALA A 706 -64.79 -8.78 -2.08
C ALA A 706 -64.09 -8.71 -3.45
N LEU A 707 -63.03 -7.92 -3.59
CA LEU A 707 -62.26 -7.81 -4.84
C LEU A 707 -61.55 -9.11 -5.18
N VAL A 708 -60.99 -9.79 -4.17
CA VAL A 708 -60.34 -11.09 -4.34
C VAL A 708 -61.35 -12.15 -4.79
N LEU A 709 -62.53 -12.21 -4.18
CA LEU A 709 -63.58 -13.14 -4.59
C LEU A 709 -64.14 -12.78 -5.98
N LEU A 710 -64.32 -11.50 -6.29
CA LEU A 710 -64.77 -11.05 -7.61
C LEU A 710 -63.78 -11.43 -8.70
N SER A 711 -62.47 -11.45 -8.39
CA SER A 711 -61.42 -11.86 -9.33
C SER A 711 -61.49 -13.34 -9.75
N LEU A 712 -62.30 -14.17 -9.08
CA LEU A 712 -62.59 -15.54 -9.53
C LEU A 712 -63.55 -15.58 -10.72
N PHE A 713 -64.43 -14.58 -10.83
CA PHE A 713 -65.49 -14.55 -11.83
C PHE A 713 -65.11 -13.77 -13.09
N ILE A 714 -63.92 -13.17 -13.10
CA ILE A 714 -63.35 -12.33 -14.17
C ILE A 714 -62.06 -13.00 -14.67
#